data_AF-A0AAU4I6R5-F1
#
_entry.id   AF-A0AAU4I6R5-F1
#
_cell.length_a   1.000
_cell.length_b   1.000
_cell.length_c   1.000
_cell.angle_alpha   90.00
_cell.angle_beta   90.00
_cell.angle_gamma   90.00
#
_symmetry.space_group_name_H-M   'P 1'
#
loop_
_entity.id
_entity.type
_entity.pdbx_description
1 polymer ?
#
loop_
_entity_poly.entity_id
_entity_poly.type
_entity_poly.pdbx_seq_one_letter_code
_entity_poly.pdbx_strand_id
1 'polypeptide(L)'
;MTPRQVRSLRRRTSAVFLALSLTGTAALTALTFGAAPSAHAAGVPAPSPIGIAGRGASVPFTELEAEYAATNGTFIGPDRLYGSLPSEASGRQAVTLNAVGQYVEFTLTKPANAMSLRYSLPDTGDGKGRDATLDVRADGQSVKTLPVTSKYSWYYGGYPFNNSPGDTNPHHFYDESRTLLGSTYPAGTKIRVQVTSTAQSPTFTIDLADFEQVAPAAGKPAGALDAVADFGADPTGATDSTARMQAAVDAGQAQGKTVYVPPGNYTLYDHVVVDGVTVQGAGPWYSVFGGRDPVNRNRAAGFYGKYVPGGGYTGPVRSHEANGPSKNVTLKDFAIIGDIRERIDDDQVNAVGGAMSNSTVDNLWIQHVKVAAWMDGPMDRFTIQNSRFLDMTADGVNFHTGVTNSRVTNTFVRNAGDDGLASWPQDKPNTNISFDHNTVVLPILANNIVTYGGKDFTISDNVMSDTISNGGGLHIANRYPGVNSGKGTAVAGTITAARNTLIRTGNSDFNWNFGVGAIWFSGLNEAVQGAAIKISDTDILDSSYAAIHSIEGPISGVELTNVNIDGAGTYAIQAQSNLAAKFTRVTAKNIAQSSTPIHNCIGAGLQIADGGGNSGWNTGQTCSGVWPAPVWTNGGVPTGPTTPPTTPPTTPPTTPPTTPPTTPPTTPPTTPPNGNLAQGRPATASSAVQSYTASNAVDGNASTYWESNGNSFPQTLTVDLGDTKRIGKVTLKLPPSSDWATRTETLAVIGSTDNSAWSTLRASAGVTFDPASGNTATLTFEPADVRYVRLNVTGNTGWAAGQISEFEVYAAADGTPTTPPTTPAPTTTPTPTTPPAGTNLAQGKSATDTTHTQGYVAANVTDGNSGSYWESNNNAFPQSVTVDLGATRTVGRLVLKLPATWGTRVQTLSVLGSTDGAAWSTLKASAAYTFTEGSNTVTVTLPASGVRHLRLTFTGNTGWPAGQLSELEAYGS
;
A
#
# COMPACT_ATOMS: atom_id res chain seq x y z
N MET A 1 50.21 0.10 -56.59
CA MET A 1 51.34 0.70 -55.86
C MET A 1 51.07 2.19 -55.70
N THR A 2 50.89 2.67 -54.47
CA THR A 2 50.93 4.10 -54.09
C THR A 2 52.38 4.61 -54.21
N PRO A 3 52.66 5.92 -54.39
CA PRO A 3 52.44 6.99 -53.38
C PRO A 3 51.98 8.35 -53.97
N ARG A 4 51.11 9.14 -53.32
CA ARG A 4 51.21 9.98 -52.09
C ARG A 4 51.98 11.32 -52.24
N GLN A 5 51.23 12.39 -51.92
CA GLN A 5 51.55 13.54 -51.06
C GLN A 5 52.02 14.91 -51.61
N VAL A 6 51.08 15.86 -51.48
CA VAL A 6 51.10 17.18 -50.79
C VAL A 6 52.17 18.22 -51.15
N ARG A 7 51.68 19.40 -51.60
CA ARG A 7 52.37 20.70 -51.49
C ARG A 7 51.47 21.79 -50.94
N SER A 8 52.15 22.69 -50.24
CA SER A 8 51.76 23.84 -49.43
C SER A 8 51.35 25.13 -50.17
N LEU A 9 50.86 26.10 -49.37
CA LEU A 9 51.22 27.54 -49.32
C LEU A 9 50.16 28.60 -49.77
N ARG A 10 49.58 29.29 -48.75
CA ARG A 10 49.48 30.76 -48.52
C ARG A 10 49.31 31.75 -49.70
N ARG A 11 48.29 32.63 -49.64
CA ARG A 11 48.31 34.09 -49.25
C ARG A 11 47.31 35.00 -50.03
N ARG A 12 46.78 36.02 -49.31
CA ARG A 12 46.37 37.40 -49.73
C ARG A 12 45.02 37.53 -50.50
N THR A 13 44.15 38.55 -50.36
CA THR A 13 44.27 40.01 -50.04
C THR A 13 42.87 40.68 -49.99
N SER A 14 42.74 41.81 -49.25
CA SER A 14 41.91 43.03 -49.54
C SER A 14 40.36 42.94 -49.57
N ALA A 15 39.50 43.94 -49.28
CA ALA A 15 39.55 45.36 -48.89
C ALA A 15 38.16 45.82 -48.33
N VAL A 16 38.15 47.03 -47.75
CA VAL A 16 37.11 47.84 -47.06
C VAL A 16 36.11 48.46 -48.07
N PHE A 17 34.79 48.68 -47.86
CA PHE A 17 34.12 49.79 -47.13
C PHE A 17 32.56 49.75 -47.17
N LEU A 18 31.98 50.12 -46.01
CA LEU A 18 30.81 51.00 -45.71
C LEU A 18 29.33 50.68 -46.07
N ALA A 19 28.61 50.35 -44.99
CA ALA A 19 27.32 50.85 -44.48
C ALA A 19 26.07 51.03 -45.38
N LEU A 20 24.99 50.35 -44.98
CA LEU A 20 23.69 51.02 -44.81
C LEU A 20 22.91 50.37 -43.66
N SER A 21 22.47 51.21 -42.72
CA SER A 21 21.65 50.89 -41.56
C SER A 21 20.19 50.67 -41.95
N LEU A 22 19.59 49.53 -41.56
CA LEU A 22 18.16 49.43 -41.29
C LEU A 22 17.96 48.98 -39.85
N THR A 23 17.42 49.89 -39.04
CA THR A 23 16.96 49.68 -37.68
C THR A 23 15.74 48.77 -37.68
N GLY A 24 15.94 47.51 -37.30
CA GLY A 24 14.88 46.60 -36.87
C GLY A 24 15.10 46.26 -35.41
N THR A 25 14.31 46.86 -34.52
CA THR A 25 14.23 46.52 -33.10
C THR A 25 13.70 45.09 -32.95
N ALA A 26 14.59 44.10 -32.95
CA ALA A 26 14.34 42.81 -32.34
C ALA A 26 14.67 42.95 -30.85
N ALA A 27 13.63 42.97 -30.01
CA ALA A 27 13.78 42.81 -28.58
C ALA A 27 14.43 41.43 -28.35
N LEU A 28 15.74 41.43 -28.13
CA LEU A 28 16.47 40.25 -27.70
C LEU A 28 16.11 40.06 -26.22
N THR A 29 15.01 39.35 -25.95
CA THR A 29 14.72 38.86 -24.61
C THR A 29 15.78 37.80 -24.31
N ALA A 30 16.91 38.23 -23.73
CA ALA A 30 17.86 37.33 -23.12
C ALA A 30 17.11 36.64 -21.97
N LEU A 31 16.57 35.44 -22.25
CA LEU A 31 16.13 34.50 -21.22
C LEU A 31 17.39 34.14 -20.42
N THR A 32 17.60 34.87 -19.34
CA THR A 32 18.53 34.48 -18.29
C THR A 32 18.01 33.16 -17.72
N PHE A 33 18.59 32.05 -18.14
CA PHE A 33 18.47 30.79 -17.40
C PHE A 33 19.03 31.07 -16.01
N GLY A 34 18.15 31.24 -15.03
CA GLY A 34 18.57 31.32 -13.63
C GLY A 34 19.40 30.08 -13.34
N ALA A 35 20.61 30.28 -12.82
CA ALA A 35 21.41 29.18 -12.31
C ALA A 35 20.56 28.40 -11.31
N ALA A 36 20.41 27.10 -11.54
CA ALA A 36 19.69 26.23 -10.63
C ALA A 36 20.28 26.36 -9.22
N PRO A 37 19.46 26.37 -8.15
CA PRO A 37 19.99 26.29 -6.81
C PRO A 37 20.87 25.04 -6.66
N SER A 38 21.89 25.14 -5.82
CA SER A 38 22.83 24.05 -5.55
C SER A 38 22.08 22.79 -5.10
N ALA A 39 22.47 21.64 -5.67
CA ALA A 39 21.95 20.33 -5.30
C ALA A 39 22.04 20.15 -3.77
N HIS A 40 20.91 19.83 -3.14
CA HIS A 40 20.89 19.36 -1.76
C HIS A 40 21.04 17.85 -1.83
N ALA A 41 22.23 17.33 -1.51
CA ALA A 41 22.38 15.91 -1.23
C ALA A 41 21.69 15.64 0.12
N ALA A 42 20.56 14.95 0.11
CA ALA A 42 19.92 14.48 1.31
C ALA A 42 20.82 13.44 1.99
N GLY A 43 21.48 13.79 3.09
CA GLY A 43 22.03 12.84 4.06
C GLY A 43 23.11 11.86 3.57
N VAL A 44 23.52 10.97 4.48
CA VAL A 44 24.43 9.84 4.20
C VAL A 44 23.71 8.92 3.20
N PRO A 45 24.33 8.55 2.06
CA PRO A 45 23.67 7.69 1.09
C PRO A 45 23.21 6.38 1.74
N ALA A 46 21.92 6.10 1.65
CA ALA A 46 21.40 4.78 1.98
C ALA A 46 22.12 3.72 1.10
N PRO A 47 22.45 2.52 1.61
CA PRO A 47 23.07 1.48 0.80
C PRO A 47 22.21 1.18 -0.44
N SER A 48 22.79 1.36 -1.62
CA SER A 48 22.19 0.99 -2.92
C SER A 48 22.12 -0.53 -3.04
N PRO A 49 21.00 -1.09 -3.53
CA PRO A 49 20.89 -2.53 -3.79
C PRO A 49 21.72 -2.98 -5.01
N ILE A 50 22.19 -2.03 -5.82
CA ILE A 50 23.08 -2.27 -6.96
C ILE A 50 24.54 -2.00 -6.59
N GLY A 51 25.45 -2.82 -7.13
CA GLY A 51 26.89 -2.61 -7.04
C GLY A 51 27.53 -3.08 -5.73
N ILE A 52 26.84 -3.91 -4.95
CA ILE A 52 27.44 -4.58 -3.78
C ILE A 52 28.55 -5.53 -4.28
N ALA A 53 29.77 -5.32 -3.81
CA ALA A 53 30.93 -6.04 -4.32
C ALA A 53 30.77 -7.56 -4.16
N GLY A 54 30.78 -8.28 -5.29
CA GLY A 54 30.69 -9.74 -5.33
C GLY A 54 29.32 -10.34 -5.00
N ARG A 55 28.27 -9.53 -4.87
CA ARG A 55 26.90 -9.98 -4.59
C ARG A 55 25.89 -9.26 -5.49
N GLY A 56 24.71 -9.86 -5.65
CA GLY A 56 23.64 -9.35 -6.48
C GLY A 56 23.86 -9.66 -7.96
N ALA A 57 22.89 -9.25 -8.76
CA ALA A 57 22.96 -9.37 -10.21
C ALA A 57 23.96 -8.36 -10.78
N SER A 58 24.80 -8.84 -11.69
CA SER A 58 25.59 -8.00 -12.60
C SER A 58 24.68 -7.46 -13.69
N VAL A 59 24.11 -6.29 -13.45
CA VAL A 59 23.23 -5.59 -14.39
C VAL A 59 24.00 -4.74 -15.42
N PRO A 60 23.47 -4.55 -16.64
CA PRO A 60 24.12 -3.75 -17.69
C PRO A 60 23.92 -2.23 -17.51
N PHE A 61 23.11 -1.81 -16.54
CA PHE A 61 22.79 -0.41 -16.28
C PHE A 61 23.51 0.13 -15.04
N THR A 62 23.49 1.45 -14.89
CA THR A 62 23.83 2.14 -13.65
C THR A 62 22.58 2.84 -13.13
N GLU A 63 22.18 2.47 -11.92
CA GLU A 63 21.05 3.06 -11.19
C GLU A 63 21.48 4.37 -10.55
N LEU A 64 20.62 5.39 -10.63
CA LEU A 64 20.78 6.67 -9.96
C LEU A 64 19.46 7.06 -9.29
N GLU A 65 19.47 7.18 -7.97
CA GLU A 65 18.31 7.58 -7.17
C GLU A 65 18.00 9.08 -7.33
N ALA A 66 16.72 9.44 -7.37
CA ALA A 66 16.26 10.81 -7.60
C ALA A 66 16.57 11.74 -6.42
N GLU A 67 16.55 11.23 -5.18
CA GLU A 67 16.82 11.99 -3.97
C GLU A 67 18.29 12.43 -3.83
N TYR A 68 19.20 11.85 -4.64
CA TYR A 68 20.59 12.31 -4.75
C TYR A 68 20.86 13.15 -6.02
N ALA A 69 19.86 13.33 -6.88
CA ALA A 69 19.96 14.11 -8.10
C ALA A 69 19.60 15.59 -7.87
N ALA A 70 20.00 16.46 -8.81
CA ALA A 70 19.65 17.87 -8.72
C ALA A 70 18.15 18.05 -9.03
N THR A 71 17.42 18.74 -8.17
CA THR A 71 15.97 18.94 -8.35
C THR A 71 15.50 20.29 -7.80
N ASN A 72 14.38 20.78 -8.34
CA ASN A 72 13.56 21.86 -7.79
C ASN A 72 12.13 21.38 -7.43
N GLY A 73 11.94 20.05 -7.33
CA GLY A 73 10.75 19.38 -6.83
C GLY A 73 10.75 19.27 -5.30
N THR A 74 9.85 18.45 -4.77
CA THR A 74 9.69 18.22 -3.33
C THR A 74 10.17 16.82 -2.96
N PHE A 75 11.10 16.72 -2.00
CA PHE A 75 11.53 15.43 -1.45
C PHE A 75 10.42 14.80 -0.60
N ILE A 76 10.26 13.48 -0.71
CA ILE A 76 9.40 12.68 0.15
C ILE A 76 10.21 11.55 0.81
N GLY A 77 9.76 11.08 1.98
CA GLY A 77 10.45 10.06 2.77
C GLY A 77 11.67 10.57 3.56
N PRO A 78 12.41 9.68 4.25
CA PRO A 78 12.19 8.23 4.26
C PRO A 78 10.98 7.80 5.10
N ASP A 79 10.19 6.86 4.59
CA ASP A 79 9.10 6.18 5.33
C ASP A 79 9.06 4.70 4.92
N ARG A 80 8.71 3.78 5.82
CA ARG A 80 8.55 2.34 5.52
C ARG A 80 7.19 1.78 5.89
N LEU A 81 6.29 2.65 6.34
CA LEU A 81 4.91 2.26 6.65
C LEU A 81 4.20 1.90 5.34
N TYR A 82 3.72 0.66 5.26
CA TYR A 82 2.91 0.19 4.14
C TYR A 82 1.74 1.11 3.85
N GLY A 83 1.43 1.28 2.58
CA GLY A 83 0.39 2.19 2.12
C GLY A 83 0.84 3.65 2.01
N SER A 84 2.10 3.96 2.32
CA SER A 84 2.69 5.28 2.04
C SER A 84 3.50 5.24 0.74
N LEU A 85 3.39 6.31 -0.06
CA LEU A 85 4.13 6.44 -1.31
C LEU A 85 5.67 6.33 -1.14
N PRO A 86 6.31 6.88 -0.09
CA PRO A 86 7.75 6.71 0.11
C PRO A 86 8.12 5.28 0.53
N SER A 87 7.22 4.50 1.15
CA SER A 87 7.54 3.12 1.53
C SER A 87 7.90 2.24 0.35
N GLU A 88 7.29 2.46 -0.81
CA GLU A 88 7.57 1.69 -2.02
C GLU A 88 8.60 2.33 -2.94
N ALA A 89 9.22 3.43 -2.53
CA ALA A 89 10.36 4.01 -3.23
C ALA A 89 11.65 3.23 -2.92
N SER A 90 12.58 3.14 -3.87
CA SER A 90 13.94 2.67 -3.57
C SER A 90 14.58 3.61 -2.55
N GLY A 91 15.38 3.07 -1.64
CA GLY A 91 15.92 3.88 -0.54
C GLY A 91 14.86 4.46 0.41
N ARG A 92 13.57 4.22 0.15
CA ARG A 92 12.39 4.74 0.86
C ARG A 92 12.14 6.23 0.63
N GLN A 93 12.75 6.82 -0.40
CA GLN A 93 12.72 8.26 -0.67
C GLN A 93 12.50 8.50 -2.15
N ALA A 94 11.89 9.64 -2.49
CA ALA A 94 11.67 10.02 -3.89
C ALA A 94 11.50 11.53 -4.01
N VAL A 95 11.30 12.01 -5.24
CA VAL A 95 11.05 13.44 -5.53
C VAL A 95 9.73 13.61 -6.28
N THR A 96 8.79 14.36 -5.70
CA THR A 96 7.52 14.72 -6.34
C THR A 96 7.63 16.05 -7.09
N LEU A 97 7.18 16.04 -8.34
CA LEU A 97 7.06 17.16 -9.27
C LEU A 97 5.57 17.44 -9.52
N ASN A 98 5.09 18.65 -9.25
CA ASN A 98 3.68 19.05 -9.34
C ASN A 98 3.47 20.38 -10.09
N ALA A 99 4.52 20.93 -10.71
CA ALA A 99 4.43 22.16 -11.47
C ALA A 99 5.25 22.09 -12.77
N VAL A 100 4.77 22.80 -13.80
CA VAL A 100 5.51 22.96 -15.07
C VAL A 100 6.89 23.54 -14.81
N GLY A 101 7.92 22.93 -15.40
CA GLY A 101 9.32 23.32 -15.23
C GLY A 101 10.01 22.68 -14.03
N GLN A 102 9.30 21.94 -13.17
CA GLN A 102 9.95 21.12 -12.16
C GLN A 102 10.61 19.89 -12.79
N TYR A 103 11.73 19.47 -12.19
CA TYR A 103 12.57 18.42 -12.76
C TYR A 103 13.35 17.62 -11.71
N VAL A 104 13.84 16.46 -12.14
CA VAL A 104 14.99 15.75 -11.57
C VAL A 104 16.07 15.66 -12.64
N GLU A 105 17.31 16.00 -12.30
CA GLU A 105 18.45 16.04 -13.23
C GLU A 105 19.59 15.13 -12.74
N PHE A 106 19.70 13.99 -13.39
CA PHE A 106 20.71 12.97 -13.17
C PHE A 106 22.01 13.34 -13.89
N THR A 107 23.14 12.99 -13.28
CA THR A 107 24.46 13.12 -13.93
C THR A 107 24.96 11.74 -14.27
N LEU A 108 25.15 11.46 -15.56
CA LEU A 108 25.64 10.15 -15.99
C LEU A 108 27.02 9.87 -15.40
N THR A 109 27.20 8.70 -14.77
CA THR A 109 28.49 8.25 -14.25
C THR A 109 29.22 7.34 -15.23
N LYS A 110 28.51 6.83 -16.24
CA LYS A 110 29.02 6.05 -17.39
C LYS A 110 28.29 6.48 -18.67
N PRO A 111 28.83 6.19 -19.86
CA PRO A 111 28.09 6.42 -21.10
C PRO A 111 26.77 5.65 -21.12
N ALA A 112 25.73 6.25 -21.69
CA ALA A 112 24.41 5.63 -21.82
C ALA A 112 23.69 6.08 -23.09
N ASN A 113 22.87 5.21 -23.66
CA ASN A 113 21.99 5.51 -24.81
C ASN A 113 20.55 5.06 -24.56
N ALA A 114 20.25 4.56 -23.37
CA ALA A 114 18.93 4.15 -22.94
C ALA A 114 18.71 4.50 -21.47
N MET A 115 17.44 4.59 -21.08
CA MET A 115 17.01 4.88 -19.71
C MET A 115 15.77 4.05 -19.37
N SER A 116 15.71 3.47 -18.17
CA SER A 116 14.47 3.10 -17.48
C SER A 116 14.23 4.12 -16.38
N LEU A 117 13.02 4.64 -16.25
CA LEU A 117 12.63 5.60 -15.20
C LEU A 117 11.60 4.91 -14.31
N ARG A 118 11.86 4.84 -13.00
CA ARG A 118 10.86 4.42 -12.02
C ARG A 118 10.13 5.64 -11.48
N TYR A 119 8.81 5.61 -11.57
CA TYR A 119 7.97 6.76 -11.26
C TYR A 119 6.62 6.31 -10.70
N SER A 120 5.87 7.26 -10.14
CA SER A 120 4.47 7.09 -9.78
C SER A 120 3.66 8.29 -10.27
N LEU A 121 2.48 8.02 -10.82
CA LEU A 121 1.44 9.01 -11.09
C LEU A 121 0.23 8.67 -10.22
N PRO A 122 -0.58 9.64 -9.78
CA PRO A 122 -1.85 9.35 -9.14
C PRO A 122 -2.77 8.55 -10.07
N ASP A 123 -3.53 7.63 -9.49
CA ASP A 123 -4.53 6.88 -10.23
C ASP A 123 -5.70 7.76 -10.71
N THR A 124 -6.56 7.23 -11.58
CA THR A 124 -7.87 7.81 -11.90
C THR A 124 -8.91 7.31 -10.90
N GLY A 125 -9.98 8.07 -10.69
CA GLY A 125 -11.04 7.66 -9.74
C GLY A 125 -11.76 6.36 -10.10
N ASP A 126 -11.60 5.87 -11.34
CA ASP A 126 -12.16 4.60 -11.81
C ASP A 126 -11.14 3.44 -11.89
N GLY A 127 -9.92 3.62 -11.37
CA GLY A 127 -8.90 2.57 -11.30
C GLY A 127 -8.36 2.11 -12.65
N LYS A 128 -8.54 2.91 -13.72
CA LYS A 128 -8.03 2.57 -15.07
C LYS A 128 -6.63 3.14 -15.32
N GLY A 129 -6.13 3.94 -14.39
CA GLY A 129 -4.94 4.72 -14.56
C GLY A 129 -5.07 5.87 -15.56
N ARG A 130 -4.03 6.69 -15.58
CA ARG A 130 -3.89 7.83 -16.50
C ARG A 130 -2.59 7.73 -17.27
N ASP A 131 -2.59 8.25 -18.48
CA ASP A 131 -1.39 8.47 -19.27
C ASP A 131 -0.94 9.92 -19.16
N ALA A 132 0.37 10.13 -19.03
CA ALA A 132 1.01 11.43 -19.06
C ALA A 132 2.36 11.36 -19.78
N THR A 133 3.05 12.49 -19.86
CA THR A 133 4.35 12.58 -20.52
C THR A 133 5.33 13.41 -19.70
N LEU A 134 6.60 13.02 -19.76
CA LEU A 134 7.73 13.76 -19.22
C LEU A 134 8.70 14.10 -20.36
N ASP A 135 9.27 15.30 -20.33
CA ASP A 135 10.30 15.71 -21.28
C ASP A 135 11.67 15.29 -20.74
N VAL A 136 12.34 14.41 -21.49
CA VAL A 136 13.71 13.99 -21.21
C VAL A 136 14.65 14.88 -22.01
N ARG A 137 15.60 15.48 -21.30
CA ARG A 137 16.58 16.41 -21.86
C ARG A 137 17.99 15.93 -21.60
N ALA A 138 18.89 16.17 -22.55
CA ALA A 138 20.33 16.03 -22.38
C ALA A 138 20.99 17.41 -22.47
N ASP A 139 21.73 17.81 -21.44
CA ASP A 139 22.39 19.11 -21.31
C ASP A 139 21.44 20.29 -21.66
N GLY A 140 20.20 20.20 -21.16
CA GLY A 140 19.15 21.20 -21.33
C GLY A 140 18.35 21.12 -22.64
N GLN A 141 18.79 20.34 -23.62
CA GLN A 141 18.07 20.13 -24.90
C GLN A 141 17.11 18.96 -24.80
N SER A 142 15.86 19.13 -25.26
CA SER A 142 14.90 18.02 -25.34
C SER A 142 15.36 16.96 -26.33
N VAL A 143 15.33 15.70 -25.90
CA VAL A 143 15.77 14.54 -26.69
C VAL A 143 14.65 13.51 -26.85
N LYS A 144 13.72 13.43 -25.91
CA LYS A 144 12.62 12.47 -25.95
C LYS A 144 11.43 12.97 -25.12
N THR A 145 10.23 12.78 -25.63
CA THR A 145 9.01 12.76 -24.81
C THR A 145 8.79 11.33 -24.32
N LEU A 146 8.90 11.11 -23.02
CA LEU A 146 8.72 9.81 -22.38
C LEU A 146 7.26 9.63 -21.96
N PRO A 147 6.52 8.65 -22.51
CA PRO A 147 5.21 8.29 -21.98
C PRO A 147 5.35 7.63 -20.61
N VAL A 148 4.46 7.99 -19.69
CA VAL A 148 4.36 7.44 -18.34
C VAL A 148 2.88 7.20 -18.03
N THR A 149 2.56 6.18 -17.25
CA THR A 149 1.18 5.76 -16.97
C THR A 149 1.03 5.22 -15.54
N SER A 150 -0.17 5.30 -14.96
CA SER A 150 -0.50 4.59 -13.70
C SER A 150 -1.30 3.31 -13.93
N LYS A 151 -1.50 2.91 -15.19
CA LYS A 151 -2.36 1.78 -15.60
C LYS A 151 -1.95 0.42 -15.01
N TYR A 152 -0.67 0.26 -14.67
CA TYR A 152 -0.07 -0.97 -14.14
C TYR A 152 0.34 -0.83 -12.67
N SER A 153 0.03 0.31 -12.07
CA SER A 153 0.24 0.60 -10.65
C SER A 153 -1.11 0.70 -9.94
N TRP A 154 -1.05 0.94 -8.64
CA TRP A 154 -2.18 1.14 -7.76
C TRP A 154 -3.07 -0.11 -7.64
N TYR A 155 -2.81 -0.84 -6.57
CA TYR A 155 -3.71 -1.84 -6.03
C TYR A 155 -4.28 -1.38 -4.71
N TYR A 156 -5.43 -1.93 -4.36
CA TYR A 156 -6.18 -1.56 -3.17
C TYR A 156 -6.80 -2.81 -2.55
N GLY A 157 -7.18 -2.66 -1.29
CA GLY A 157 -7.90 -3.64 -0.49
C GLY A 157 -7.01 -4.73 0.13
N GLY A 158 -7.69 -5.69 0.76
CA GLY A 158 -7.09 -6.94 1.18
C GLY A 158 -6.98 -7.92 0.00
N TYR A 159 -6.25 -9.01 0.21
CA TYR A 159 -6.12 -10.05 -0.81
C TYR A 159 -7.46 -10.77 -1.10
N PRO A 160 -7.81 -11.10 -2.36
CA PRO A 160 -7.07 -10.79 -3.58
C PRO A 160 -7.14 -9.30 -3.92
N PHE A 161 -5.98 -8.72 -4.25
CA PHE A 161 -5.87 -7.29 -4.52
C PHE A 161 -6.66 -6.89 -5.76
N ASN A 162 -7.32 -5.74 -5.67
CA ASN A 162 -8.11 -5.17 -6.76
C ASN A 162 -7.56 -3.80 -7.17
N ASN A 163 -8.08 -3.22 -8.25
CA ASN A 163 -7.72 -1.87 -8.70
C ASN A 163 -8.91 -0.91 -8.55
N SER A 164 -9.44 -0.79 -7.32
CA SER A 164 -10.57 0.08 -6.99
C SER A 164 -10.11 1.20 -6.03
N PRO A 165 -9.90 2.44 -6.51
CA PRO A 165 -9.35 3.55 -5.71
C PRO A 165 -10.14 3.96 -4.47
N GLY A 166 -11.39 3.52 -4.34
CA GLY A 166 -12.20 3.70 -3.13
C GLY A 166 -11.91 2.67 -2.04
N ASP A 167 -11.01 1.71 -2.27
CA ASP A 167 -10.67 0.67 -1.29
C ASP A 167 -9.47 1.08 -0.37
N THR A 168 -9.18 0.32 0.68
CA THR A 168 -8.13 0.62 1.68
C THR A 168 -6.74 0.26 1.19
N ASN A 169 -5.71 0.61 1.96
CA ASN A 169 -4.36 0.08 1.80
C ASN A 169 -3.89 0.21 0.35
N PRO A 170 -3.87 1.42 -0.23
CA PRO A 170 -3.36 1.57 -1.58
C PRO A 170 -1.89 1.13 -1.59
N HIS A 171 -1.44 0.44 -2.63
CA HIS A 171 -0.10 -0.11 -2.73
C HIS A 171 0.28 -0.32 -4.20
N HIS A 172 1.50 -0.80 -4.45
CA HIS A 172 2.06 -0.97 -5.78
C HIS A 172 2.04 0.34 -6.59
N PHE A 173 2.48 1.43 -5.96
CA PHE A 173 2.31 2.80 -6.44
C PHE A 173 3.14 3.15 -7.66
N TYR A 174 4.25 2.45 -7.84
CA TYR A 174 5.25 2.78 -8.86
C TYR A 174 5.14 1.85 -10.07
N ASP A 175 5.65 2.35 -11.19
CA ASP A 175 5.83 1.67 -12.46
C ASP A 175 7.15 2.12 -13.09
N GLU A 176 7.60 1.40 -14.12
CA GLU A 176 8.77 1.75 -14.90
C GLU A 176 8.48 1.98 -16.39
N SER A 177 9.04 3.07 -16.92
CA SER A 177 8.98 3.40 -18.35
C SER A 177 10.37 3.48 -18.92
N ARG A 178 10.59 2.79 -20.05
CA ARG A 178 11.91 2.65 -20.68
C ARG A 178 11.96 3.28 -22.07
N THR A 179 13.11 3.85 -22.42
CA THR A 179 13.32 4.46 -23.74
C THR A 179 14.77 4.44 -24.22
N LEU A 180 14.95 4.27 -25.54
CA LEU A 180 16.23 4.57 -26.22
C LEU A 180 16.31 6.08 -26.47
N LEU A 181 17.44 6.68 -26.11
CA LEU A 181 17.69 8.13 -26.22
C LEU A 181 18.10 8.58 -27.63
N GLY A 182 18.30 7.64 -28.56
CA GLY A 182 18.67 7.93 -29.96
C GLY A 182 20.13 8.35 -30.19
N SER A 183 20.91 8.53 -29.13
CA SER A 183 22.35 8.82 -29.17
C SER A 183 23.02 8.27 -27.91
N THR A 184 24.33 7.99 -27.99
CA THR A 184 25.14 7.66 -26.81
C THR A 184 25.69 8.93 -26.20
N TYR A 185 25.25 9.22 -24.97
CA TYR A 185 25.74 10.33 -24.17
C TYR A 185 26.90 9.87 -23.29
N PRO A 186 28.00 10.63 -23.17
CA PRO A 186 29.12 10.27 -22.32
C PRO A 186 28.81 10.49 -20.83
N ALA A 187 29.65 9.92 -19.96
CA ALA A 187 29.65 10.28 -18.54
C ALA A 187 29.82 11.80 -18.36
N GLY A 188 29.15 12.36 -17.35
CA GLY A 188 29.09 13.80 -17.07
C GLY A 188 27.89 14.51 -17.69
N THR A 189 27.26 13.94 -18.73
CA THR A 189 26.04 14.48 -19.34
C THR A 189 24.93 14.63 -18.29
N LYS A 190 24.20 15.73 -18.33
CA LYS A 190 23.03 15.97 -17.48
C LYS A 190 21.78 15.46 -18.18
N ILE A 191 21.20 14.38 -17.67
CA ILE A 191 19.91 13.87 -18.14
C ILE A 191 18.83 14.35 -17.19
N ARG A 192 17.97 15.23 -17.69
CA ARG A 192 16.87 15.83 -16.94
C ARG A 192 15.54 15.24 -17.35
N VAL A 193 14.74 14.82 -16.38
CA VAL A 193 13.33 14.49 -16.54
C VAL A 193 12.52 15.68 -16.02
N GLN A 194 11.72 16.32 -16.89
CA GLN A 194 11.06 17.59 -16.59
C GLN A 194 9.56 17.54 -16.92
N VAL A 195 8.75 18.11 -16.01
CA VAL A 195 7.32 18.31 -16.23
C VAL A 195 7.11 19.47 -17.21
N THR A 196 6.48 19.20 -18.35
CA THR A 196 6.10 20.22 -19.33
C THR A 196 4.64 20.63 -19.24
N SER A 197 3.80 19.79 -18.65
CA SER A 197 2.37 20.04 -18.45
C SER A 197 1.87 19.26 -17.23
N THR A 198 0.98 19.86 -16.46
CA THR A 198 0.22 19.20 -15.38
C THR A 198 -1.21 18.88 -15.79
N ALA A 199 -1.55 19.07 -17.08
CA ALA A 199 -2.90 18.79 -17.58
C ALA A 199 -3.22 17.29 -17.62
N GLN A 200 -2.22 16.44 -17.84
CA GLN A 200 -2.36 14.98 -17.92
C GLN A 200 -2.29 14.30 -16.55
N SER A 201 -1.36 14.77 -15.70
CA SER A 201 -1.24 14.31 -14.31
C SER A 201 -0.95 15.50 -13.40
N PRO A 202 -1.61 15.60 -12.23
CA PRO A 202 -1.37 16.69 -11.28
C PRO A 202 0.01 16.56 -10.59
N THR A 203 0.55 15.34 -10.48
CA THR A 203 1.87 15.08 -9.89
C THR A 203 2.60 13.96 -10.61
N PHE A 204 3.92 13.98 -10.50
CA PHE A 204 4.85 12.96 -10.98
C PHE A 204 5.87 12.72 -9.87
N THR A 205 5.87 11.54 -9.27
CA THR A 205 6.88 11.17 -8.27
C THR A 205 7.96 10.37 -8.97
N ILE A 206 9.21 10.84 -8.92
CA ILE A 206 10.36 10.20 -9.52
C ILE A 206 11.16 9.53 -8.42
N ASP A 207 11.36 8.22 -8.55
CA ASP A 207 12.11 7.40 -7.62
C ASP A 207 13.57 7.29 -8.07
N LEU A 208 13.81 6.71 -9.24
CA LEU A 208 15.15 6.47 -9.76
C LEU A 208 15.18 6.41 -11.28
N ALA A 209 16.38 6.42 -11.85
CA ALA A 209 16.61 6.12 -13.25
C ALA A 209 17.80 5.16 -13.46
N ASP A 210 17.57 4.13 -14.26
CA ASP A 210 18.57 3.15 -14.70
C ASP A 210 19.09 3.53 -16.09
N PHE A 211 20.39 3.82 -16.20
CA PHE A 211 21.04 4.23 -17.44
C PHE A 211 21.91 3.10 -18.03
N GLU A 212 21.62 2.70 -19.26
CA GLU A 212 22.28 1.58 -19.94
C GLU A 212 22.96 2.05 -21.24
N GLN A 213 24.13 1.48 -21.54
CA GLN A 213 24.71 1.54 -22.89
C GLN A 213 24.32 0.27 -23.65
N VAL A 214 23.13 0.30 -24.26
CA VAL A 214 22.56 -0.79 -25.03
C VAL A 214 23.35 -0.99 -26.31
N ALA A 215 23.78 -2.23 -26.56
CA ALA A 215 24.44 -2.63 -27.80
C ALA A 215 23.48 -2.53 -29.00
N PRO A 216 23.97 -2.38 -30.24
CA PRO A 216 23.12 -2.47 -31.44
C PRO A 216 22.34 -3.77 -31.50
N ALA A 217 21.17 -3.75 -32.15
CA ALA A 217 20.34 -4.93 -32.35
C ALA A 217 21.12 -6.09 -32.97
N ALA A 218 21.02 -7.28 -32.37
CA ALA A 218 21.65 -8.49 -32.89
C ALA A 218 21.01 -8.91 -34.22
N GLY A 219 21.83 -9.22 -35.22
CA GLY A 219 21.37 -9.71 -36.52
C GLY A 219 20.94 -11.18 -36.47
N LYS A 220 20.20 -11.62 -37.51
CA LYS A 220 19.76 -13.01 -37.66
C LYS A 220 20.96 -13.98 -37.67
N PRO A 221 21.00 -15.00 -36.78
CA PRO A 221 22.01 -16.04 -36.84
C PRO A 221 22.00 -16.82 -38.16
N ALA A 222 23.16 -17.26 -38.62
CA ALA A 222 23.25 -18.06 -39.84
C ALA A 222 22.43 -19.35 -39.74
N GLY A 223 21.58 -19.62 -40.73
CA GLY A 223 20.74 -20.82 -40.77
C GLY A 223 19.48 -20.77 -39.90
N ALA A 224 19.25 -19.68 -39.15
CA ALA A 224 18.01 -19.48 -38.39
C ALA A 224 16.81 -19.20 -39.30
N LEU A 225 15.65 -19.65 -38.85
CA LEU A 225 14.33 -19.31 -39.39
C LEU A 225 13.94 -17.90 -38.93
N ASP A 226 13.36 -17.10 -39.81
CA ASP A 226 12.96 -15.72 -39.52
C ASP A 226 11.45 -15.63 -39.27
N ALA A 227 11.05 -15.29 -38.05
CA ALA A 227 9.64 -15.24 -37.67
C ALA A 227 8.81 -14.29 -38.56
N VAL A 228 9.41 -13.22 -39.09
CA VAL A 228 8.73 -12.25 -39.96
C VAL A 228 8.83 -12.68 -41.41
N ALA A 229 10.04 -12.87 -41.92
CA ALA A 229 10.24 -13.11 -43.35
C ALA A 229 9.72 -14.49 -43.81
N ASP A 230 9.82 -15.51 -42.95
CA ASP A 230 9.46 -16.88 -43.31
C ASP A 230 8.04 -17.26 -42.86
N PHE A 231 7.52 -16.65 -41.78
CA PHE A 231 6.22 -17.00 -41.17
C PHE A 231 5.22 -15.84 -41.10
N GLY A 232 5.63 -14.62 -41.43
CA GLY A 232 4.75 -13.46 -41.53
C GLY A 232 4.31 -12.86 -40.20
N ALA A 233 5.00 -13.14 -39.08
CA ALA A 233 4.74 -12.45 -37.81
C ALA A 233 4.80 -10.92 -38.03
N ASP A 234 3.92 -10.17 -37.39
CA ASP A 234 3.77 -8.74 -37.61
C ASP A 234 4.65 -7.94 -36.62
N PRO A 235 5.77 -7.33 -37.08
CA PRO A 235 6.68 -6.60 -36.21
C PRO A 235 6.17 -5.20 -35.81
N THR A 236 4.99 -4.80 -36.31
CA THR A 236 4.35 -3.53 -35.91
C THR A 236 3.49 -3.69 -34.65
N GLY A 237 3.08 -4.92 -34.33
CA GLY A 237 2.16 -5.24 -33.24
C GLY A 237 0.70 -4.93 -33.56
N ALA A 238 0.38 -4.49 -34.79
CA ALA A 238 -0.98 -4.13 -35.17
C ALA A 238 -1.91 -5.34 -35.25
N THR A 239 -1.36 -6.53 -35.53
CA THR A 239 -2.12 -7.77 -35.66
C THR A 239 -1.56 -8.89 -34.78
N ASP A 240 -2.45 -9.78 -34.34
CA ASP A 240 -2.08 -10.97 -33.57
C ASP A 240 -1.12 -11.86 -34.37
N SER A 241 0.04 -12.13 -33.78
CA SER A 241 1.12 -12.95 -34.32
C SER A 241 1.20 -14.34 -33.70
N THR A 242 0.29 -14.71 -32.80
CA THR A 242 0.37 -15.97 -32.02
C THR A 242 0.50 -17.20 -32.91
N ALA A 243 -0.42 -17.38 -33.87
CA ALA A 243 -0.37 -18.55 -34.76
C ALA A 243 0.88 -18.57 -35.66
N ARG A 244 1.40 -17.39 -36.04
CA ARG A 244 2.59 -17.26 -36.90
C ARG A 244 3.86 -17.57 -36.12
N MET A 245 3.93 -17.11 -34.87
CA MET A 245 4.99 -17.46 -33.94
C MET A 245 4.98 -18.94 -33.58
N GLN A 246 3.81 -19.54 -33.34
CA GLN A 246 3.70 -20.97 -33.11
C GLN A 246 4.20 -21.76 -34.33
N ALA A 247 3.81 -21.38 -35.55
CA ALA A 247 4.30 -22.03 -36.76
C ALA A 247 5.82 -21.93 -36.93
N ALA A 248 6.42 -20.78 -36.57
CA ALA A 248 7.87 -20.60 -36.58
C ALA A 248 8.55 -21.52 -35.56
N VAL A 249 8.01 -21.61 -34.34
CA VAL A 249 8.49 -22.50 -33.26
C VAL A 249 8.42 -23.96 -33.66
N ASP A 250 7.28 -24.41 -34.19
CA ASP A 250 7.08 -25.79 -34.64
C ASP A 250 8.07 -26.16 -35.76
N ALA A 251 8.30 -25.24 -36.70
CA ALA A 251 9.27 -25.44 -37.77
C ALA A 251 10.72 -25.44 -37.25
N GLY A 252 11.04 -24.59 -36.26
CA GLY A 252 12.32 -24.55 -35.58
C GLY A 252 12.62 -25.87 -34.87
N GLN A 253 11.65 -26.39 -34.12
CA GLN A 253 11.72 -27.72 -33.50
C GLN A 253 11.94 -28.81 -34.55
N ALA A 254 11.10 -28.88 -35.58
CA ALA A 254 11.14 -29.94 -36.59
C ALA A 254 12.44 -29.96 -37.40
N GLN A 255 13.06 -28.79 -37.61
CA GLN A 255 14.31 -28.65 -38.38
C GLN A 255 15.57 -28.61 -37.52
N GLY A 256 15.44 -28.56 -36.18
CA GLY A 256 16.56 -28.34 -35.28
C GLY A 256 17.25 -26.98 -35.50
N LYS A 257 16.47 -25.94 -35.82
CA LYS A 257 16.96 -24.59 -36.12
C LYS A 257 16.45 -23.58 -35.10
N THR A 258 17.26 -22.54 -34.86
CA THR A 258 16.84 -21.36 -34.11
C THR A 258 15.75 -20.61 -34.86
N VAL A 259 14.75 -20.12 -34.12
CA VAL A 259 13.79 -19.12 -34.57
C VAL A 259 14.31 -17.75 -34.16
N TYR A 260 14.66 -16.94 -35.14
CA TYR A 260 15.07 -15.55 -34.95
C TYR A 260 13.87 -14.62 -35.05
N VAL A 261 13.79 -13.69 -34.11
CA VAL A 261 12.76 -12.66 -34.04
C VAL A 261 13.46 -11.32 -34.26
N PRO A 262 13.23 -10.64 -35.40
CA PRO A 262 13.87 -9.34 -35.66
C PRO A 262 13.36 -8.24 -34.71
N PRO A 263 13.95 -7.03 -34.76
CA PRO A 263 13.42 -5.88 -34.03
C PRO A 263 11.96 -5.58 -34.42
N GLY A 264 11.12 -5.35 -33.44
CA GLY A 264 9.69 -5.11 -33.62
C GLY A 264 8.89 -5.29 -32.34
N ASN A 265 7.63 -4.88 -32.38
CA ASN A 265 6.63 -5.21 -31.38
C ASN A 265 5.71 -6.28 -31.95
N TYR A 266 5.41 -7.32 -31.18
CA TYR A 266 4.66 -8.48 -31.63
C TYR A 266 3.52 -8.74 -30.66
N THR A 267 2.29 -8.53 -31.12
CA THR A 267 1.10 -8.80 -30.32
C THR A 267 0.83 -10.31 -30.31
N LEU A 268 0.68 -10.90 -29.13
CA LEU A 268 0.25 -12.27 -28.92
C LEU A 268 -1.01 -12.26 -28.04
N TYR A 269 -2.05 -12.96 -28.47
CA TYR A 269 -3.27 -13.15 -27.71
C TYR A 269 -3.31 -14.49 -26.97
N ASP A 270 -2.30 -15.34 -27.14
CA ASP A 270 -2.22 -16.63 -26.47
C ASP A 270 -0.75 -17.05 -26.28
N HIS A 271 -0.55 -18.14 -25.54
CA HIS A 271 0.77 -18.70 -25.31
C HIS A 271 1.35 -19.29 -26.59
N VAL A 272 2.65 -19.09 -26.78
CA VAL A 272 3.45 -19.84 -27.75
C VAL A 272 4.06 -21.02 -27.01
N VAL A 273 3.69 -22.25 -27.40
CA VAL A 273 4.18 -23.47 -26.77
C VAL A 273 5.50 -23.88 -27.40
N VAL A 274 6.53 -24.06 -26.57
CA VAL A 274 7.92 -24.33 -26.97
C VAL A 274 8.38 -25.69 -26.52
N ASP A 275 9.08 -26.41 -27.40
CA ASP A 275 9.68 -27.73 -27.13
C ASP A 275 10.82 -27.98 -28.11
N GLY A 276 12.02 -28.28 -27.63
CA GLY A 276 13.18 -28.60 -28.47
C GLY A 276 13.64 -27.49 -29.42
N VAL A 277 13.47 -26.23 -29.03
CA VAL A 277 13.71 -25.07 -29.91
C VAL A 277 14.46 -23.94 -29.20
N THR A 278 15.28 -23.21 -29.95
CA THR A 278 15.78 -21.90 -29.51
C THR A 278 14.96 -20.79 -30.15
N VAL A 279 14.39 -19.89 -29.35
CA VAL A 279 13.79 -18.62 -29.79
C VAL A 279 14.72 -17.50 -29.36
N GLN A 280 15.26 -16.76 -30.34
CA GLN A 280 16.23 -15.70 -30.12
C GLN A 280 15.73 -14.38 -30.72
N GLY A 281 15.62 -13.34 -29.90
CA GLY A 281 15.37 -11.98 -30.37
C GLY A 281 16.63 -11.22 -30.76
N ALA A 282 16.44 -9.97 -31.17
CA ALA A 282 17.53 -9.04 -31.50
C ALA A 282 18.10 -8.30 -30.27
N GLY A 283 17.63 -8.62 -29.06
CA GLY A 283 17.91 -7.98 -27.79
C GLY A 283 16.62 -7.48 -27.10
N PRO A 284 16.57 -7.45 -25.76
CA PRO A 284 15.35 -7.11 -25.01
C PRO A 284 14.87 -5.66 -25.20
N TRP A 285 15.70 -4.77 -25.73
CA TRP A 285 15.33 -3.42 -26.13
C TRP A 285 14.74 -3.33 -27.55
N TYR A 286 14.79 -4.41 -28.33
CA TYR A 286 14.50 -4.41 -29.77
C TYR A 286 13.37 -5.34 -30.18
N SER A 287 13.34 -6.57 -29.67
CA SER A 287 12.29 -7.55 -29.96
C SER A 287 11.37 -7.65 -28.76
N VAL A 288 10.13 -7.18 -28.89
CA VAL A 288 9.18 -7.04 -27.78
C VAL A 288 7.91 -7.81 -28.11
N PHE A 289 7.60 -8.82 -27.31
CA PHE A 289 6.29 -9.46 -27.32
C PHE A 289 5.39 -8.77 -26.30
N GLY A 290 4.10 -8.70 -26.58
CA GLY A 290 3.11 -8.18 -25.65
C GLY A 290 1.69 -8.51 -26.09
N GLY A 291 0.72 -8.02 -25.35
CA GLY A 291 -0.70 -8.19 -25.69
C GLY A 291 -1.45 -9.17 -24.79
N ARG A 292 -2.77 -9.01 -24.84
CA ARG A 292 -3.77 -9.78 -24.11
C ARG A 292 -4.96 -9.98 -25.05
N ASP A 293 -5.55 -11.17 -25.05
CA ASP A 293 -6.73 -11.43 -25.88
C ASP A 293 -7.84 -10.42 -25.49
N PRO A 294 -8.44 -9.71 -26.45
CA PRO A 294 -9.42 -8.66 -26.18
C PRO A 294 -10.76 -9.19 -25.63
N VAL A 295 -10.98 -10.50 -25.67
CA VAL A 295 -12.20 -11.18 -25.21
C VAL A 295 -11.89 -12.11 -24.05
N ASN A 296 -10.82 -12.91 -24.16
CA ASN A 296 -10.45 -13.93 -23.19
C ASN A 296 -9.37 -13.42 -22.25
N ARG A 297 -9.79 -12.80 -21.14
CA ARG A 297 -8.87 -12.19 -20.17
C ARG A 297 -7.73 -13.11 -19.68
N ASN A 298 -7.94 -14.43 -19.70
CA ASN A 298 -6.99 -15.45 -19.23
C ASN A 298 -5.97 -15.88 -20.28
N ARG A 299 -5.91 -15.18 -21.43
CA ARG A 299 -4.93 -15.42 -22.48
C ARG A 299 -4.14 -14.15 -22.75
N ALA A 300 -2.83 -14.28 -22.69
CA ALA A 300 -1.90 -13.19 -22.88
C ALA A 300 -0.61 -13.68 -23.54
N ALA A 301 0.25 -12.73 -23.92
CA ALA A 301 1.58 -13.06 -24.43
C ALA A 301 2.40 -13.85 -23.40
N GLY A 302 2.90 -15.00 -23.82
CA GLY A 302 3.79 -15.83 -23.01
C GLY A 302 4.39 -16.98 -23.80
N PHE A 303 5.50 -17.53 -23.31
CA PHE A 303 6.17 -18.71 -23.88
C PHE A 303 6.13 -19.85 -22.87
N TYR A 304 5.40 -20.92 -23.21
CA TYR A 304 5.08 -22.00 -22.28
C TYR A 304 5.72 -23.32 -22.69
N GLY A 305 6.30 -24.01 -21.72
CA GLY A 305 6.54 -25.45 -21.84
C GLY A 305 5.22 -26.21 -21.76
N LYS A 306 5.23 -27.47 -22.19
CA LYS A 306 4.08 -28.36 -22.06
C LYS A 306 3.83 -28.73 -20.60
N TYR A 307 2.57 -28.86 -20.21
CA TYR A 307 2.16 -29.34 -18.89
C TYR A 307 2.34 -30.86 -18.77
N VAL A 308 2.77 -31.30 -17.58
CA VAL A 308 2.92 -32.72 -17.25
C VAL A 308 1.62 -33.23 -16.59
N PRO A 309 1.10 -34.41 -16.97
CA PRO A 309 -0.01 -35.02 -16.26
C PRO A 309 0.30 -35.21 -14.77
N GLY A 310 -0.62 -34.75 -13.92
CA GLY A 310 -0.41 -34.72 -12.47
C GLY A 310 0.63 -33.71 -12.03
N GLY A 311 1.02 -32.74 -12.85
CA GLY A 311 1.79 -31.57 -12.46
C GLY A 311 1.00 -30.58 -11.61
N GLY A 312 1.58 -29.42 -11.31
CA GLY A 312 0.98 -28.40 -10.45
C GLY A 312 -0.25 -27.70 -11.03
N TYR A 313 -0.35 -27.61 -12.36
CA TYR A 313 -1.44 -26.94 -13.03
C TYR A 313 -2.73 -27.78 -13.01
N THR A 314 -3.80 -27.20 -12.47
CA THR A 314 -5.11 -27.85 -12.31
C THR A 314 -6.17 -27.36 -13.31
N GLY A 315 -5.86 -26.34 -14.09
CA GLY A 315 -6.76 -25.80 -15.11
C GLY A 315 -6.85 -26.68 -16.37
N PRO A 316 -7.71 -26.30 -17.33
CA PRO A 316 -7.83 -27.02 -18.60
C PRO A 316 -6.49 -26.98 -19.38
N VAL A 317 -5.98 -28.17 -19.75
CA VAL A 317 -4.80 -28.32 -20.60
C VAL A 317 -5.22 -28.53 -22.04
N ARG A 318 -4.76 -27.67 -22.95
CA ARG A 318 -5.09 -27.78 -24.38
C ARG A 318 -4.20 -28.83 -25.04
N SER A 319 -4.68 -29.44 -26.12
CA SER A 319 -3.98 -30.55 -26.77
C SER A 319 -2.54 -30.22 -27.19
N HIS A 320 -2.26 -28.98 -27.58
CA HIS A 320 -0.92 -28.53 -27.98
C HIS A 320 0.00 -28.20 -26.78
N GLU A 321 -0.57 -27.98 -25.58
CA GLU A 321 0.15 -27.77 -24.32
C GLU A 321 0.35 -29.07 -23.52
N ALA A 322 -0.30 -30.16 -23.95
CA ALA A 322 -0.27 -31.43 -23.24
C ALA A 322 1.02 -32.22 -23.47
N ASN A 323 1.21 -33.27 -22.67
CA ASN A 323 2.28 -34.27 -22.81
C ASN A 323 3.69 -33.73 -22.57
N GLY A 324 3.85 -32.87 -21.57
CA GLY A 324 5.15 -32.38 -21.12
C GLY A 324 5.96 -33.39 -20.29
N PRO A 325 7.13 -32.97 -19.77
CA PRO A 325 7.67 -31.61 -19.89
C PRO A 325 8.26 -31.38 -21.29
N SER A 326 8.23 -30.13 -21.74
CA SER A 326 9.07 -29.70 -22.87
C SER A 326 10.54 -29.87 -22.53
N LYS A 327 11.41 -30.02 -23.54
CA LYS A 327 12.85 -30.24 -23.32
C LYS A 327 13.73 -29.42 -24.24
N ASN A 328 14.94 -29.09 -23.80
CA ASN A 328 15.96 -28.44 -24.63
C ASN A 328 15.49 -27.12 -25.26
N VAL A 329 14.74 -26.32 -24.51
CA VAL A 329 14.26 -25.00 -24.93
C VAL A 329 15.30 -23.94 -24.56
N THR A 330 15.52 -22.97 -25.43
CA THR A 330 16.26 -21.75 -25.08
C THR A 330 15.46 -20.53 -25.52
N LEU A 331 15.06 -19.69 -24.56
CA LEU A 331 14.44 -18.39 -24.82
C LEU A 331 15.48 -17.33 -24.52
N LYS A 332 15.81 -16.46 -25.49
CA LYS A 332 16.84 -15.45 -25.25
C LYS A 332 16.72 -14.15 -26.04
N ASP A 333 17.26 -13.09 -25.46
CA ASP A 333 17.46 -11.78 -26.11
C ASP A 333 16.17 -11.11 -26.61
N PHE A 334 15.08 -11.15 -25.85
CA PHE A 334 13.84 -10.42 -26.17
C PHE A 334 13.10 -9.98 -24.91
N ALA A 335 12.08 -9.14 -25.07
CA ALA A 335 11.21 -8.73 -23.98
C ALA A 335 9.80 -9.33 -24.11
N ILE A 336 9.14 -9.51 -22.97
CA ILE A 336 7.70 -9.75 -22.86
C ILE A 336 7.13 -8.64 -21.97
N ILE A 337 6.34 -7.73 -22.53
CA ILE A 337 5.68 -6.65 -21.81
C ILE A 337 4.18 -6.86 -21.95
N GLY A 338 3.55 -7.33 -20.87
CA GLY A 338 2.15 -7.71 -20.85
C GLY A 338 1.18 -6.53 -20.74
N ASP A 339 -0.11 -6.85 -20.60
CA ASP A 339 -1.17 -5.89 -20.28
C ASP A 339 -2.02 -6.41 -19.12
N ILE A 340 -1.34 -6.89 -18.07
CA ILE A 340 -1.95 -7.41 -16.84
C ILE A 340 -1.97 -6.30 -15.80
N ARG A 341 -3.16 -6.01 -15.26
CA ARG A 341 -3.41 -4.86 -14.39
C ARG A 341 -4.08 -5.27 -13.10
N GLU A 342 -4.10 -6.57 -12.83
CA GLU A 342 -4.80 -7.21 -11.74
C GLU A 342 -4.11 -8.53 -11.41
N ARG A 343 -4.21 -8.95 -10.16
CA ARG A 343 -3.78 -10.29 -9.74
C ARG A 343 -4.99 -11.21 -9.67
N ILE A 344 -5.11 -12.11 -10.64
CA ILE A 344 -6.07 -13.21 -10.63
C ILE A 344 -5.28 -14.52 -10.66
N ASP A 345 -5.26 -15.24 -9.54
CA ASP A 345 -4.36 -16.39 -9.37
C ASP A 345 -4.61 -17.52 -10.36
N ASP A 346 -5.87 -17.79 -10.68
CA ASP A 346 -6.28 -18.88 -11.57
C ASP A 346 -5.95 -18.60 -13.04
N ASP A 347 -5.73 -17.34 -13.42
CA ASP A 347 -5.43 -16.97 -14.80
C ASP A 347 -3.94 -17.24 -15.10
N GLN A 348 -3.66 -18.07 -16.10
CA GLN A 348 -2.30 -18.40 -16.55
C GLN A 348 -1.73 -17.30 -17.46
N VAL A 349 -1.69 -16.05 -17.01
CA VAL A 349 -1.19 -14.89 -17.78
C VAL A 349 0.23 -14.51 -17.35
N ASN A 350 1.09 -15.51 -17.27
CA ASN A 350 2.51 -15.37 -16.94
C ASN A 350 3.33 -15.19 -18.22
N ALA A 351 4.55 -14.66 -18.10
CA ALA A 351 5.43 -14.55 -19.27
C ALA A 351 6.05 -15.91 -19.67
N VAL A 352 6.44 -16.71 -18.68
CA VAL A 352 6.97 -18.07 -18.87
C VAL A 352 6.20 -19.03 -17.96
N GLY A 353 5.80 -20.18 -18.49
CA GLY A 353 5.10 -21.19 -17.70
C GLY A 353 5.18 -22.61 -18.23
N GLY A 354 4.40 -23.52 -17.61
CA GLY A 354 4.45 -24.95 -17.86
C GLY A 354 5.76 -25.61 -17.38
N ALA A 355 6.08 -26.79 -17.91
CA ALA A 355 7.25 -27.56 -17.49
C ALA A 355 8.32 -27.63 -18.59
N MET A 356 9.57 -27.30 -18.25
CA MET A 356 10.70 -27.33 -19.19
C MET A 356 11.95 -27.95 -18.57
N SER A 357 12.41 -29.09 -19.09
CA SER A 357 13.66 -29.72 -18.68
C SER A 357 14.83 -29.34 -19.59
N ASN A 358 16.06 -29.31 -19.07
CA ASN A 358 17.28 -28.96 -19.82
C ASN A 358 17.13 -27.66 -20.61
N SER A 359 16.49 -26.66 -20.01
CA SER A 359 16.02 -25.48 -20.74
C SER A 359 16.51 -24.21 -20.06
N THR A 360 16.69 -23.16 -20.85
CA THR A 360 17.28 -21.89 -20.38
C THR A 360 16.42 -20.70 -20.83
N VAL A 361 16.19 -19.79 -19.90
CA VAL A 361 15.71 -18.42 -20.16
C VAL A 361 16.88 -17.49 -19.90
N ASP A 362 17.32 -16.74 -20.91
CA ASP A 362 18.56 -15.95 -20.86
C ASP A 362 18.38 -14.54 -21.43
N ASN A 363 18.69 -13.51 -20.64
CA ASN A 363 18.64 -12.11 -21.08
C ASN A 363 17.25 -11.67 -21.57
N LEU A 364 16.21 -12.04 -20.81
CA LEU A 364 14.86 -11.54 -21.02
C LEU A 364 14.60 -10.26 -20.20
N TRP A 365 13.76 -9.39 -20.74
CA TRP A 365 13.09 -8.34 -19.98
C TRP A 365 11.61 -8.68 -19.87
N ILE A 366 11.08 -8.83 -18.66
CA ILE A 366 9.68 -9.18 -18.42
C ILE A 366 9.03 -8.11 -17.57
N GLN A 367 7.86 -7.63 -18.00
CA GLN A 367 7.12 -6.56 -17.33
C GLN A 367 5.61 -6.68 -17.51
N HIS A 368 4.81 -6.20 -16.55
CA HIS A 368 3.33 -6.11 -16.63
C HIS A 368 2.63 -7.45 -16.92
N VAL A 369 3.11 -8.50 -16.27
CA VAL A 369 2.53 -9.85 -16.27
C VAL A 369 2.12 -10.23 -14.86
N LYS A 370 1.36 -11.32 -14.70
CA LYS A 370 1.05 -11.81 -13.34
C LYS A 370 2.31 -12.30 -12.64
N VAL A 371 3.02 -13.25 -13.27
CA VAL A 371 4.28 -13.83 -12.79
C VAL A 371 5.28 -13.84 -13.94
N ALA A 372 6.56 -13.54 -13.69
CA ALA A 372 7.55 -13.61 -14.76
C ALA A 372 7.82 -15.07 -15.18
N ALA A 373 7.96 -15.99 -14.22
CA ALA A 373 8.00 -17.43 -14.48
C ALA A 373 7.26 -18.25 -13.41
N TRP A 374 6.10 -18.83 -13.75
CA TRP A 374 5.39 -19.80 -12.91
C TRP A 374 5.58 -21.20 -13.47
N MET A 375 6.48 -21.97 -12.87
CA MET A 375 6.95 -23.22 -13.46
C MET A 375 6.28 -24.42 -12.81
N ASP A 376 5.19 -24.89 -13.41
CA ASP A 376 4.47 -26.10 -13.00
C ASP A 376 5.23 -27.36 -13.43
N GLY A 377 6.01 -27.94 -12.52
CA GLY A 377 6.73 -29.19 -12.77
C GLY A 377 5.83 -30.44 -12.76
N PRO A 378 6.43 -31.65 -12.75
CA PRO A 378 7.85 -31.90 -12.55
C PRO A 378 8.72 -31.52 -13.76
N MET A 379 9.89 -30.95 -13.47
CA MET A 379 10.93 -30.63 -14.47
C MET A 379 12.32 -30.69 -13.86
N ASP A 380 13.35 -30.68 -14.72
CA ASP A 380 14.73 -30.92 -14.31
C ASP A 380 15.72 -30.08 -15.11
N ARG A 381 16.71 -29.46 -14.44
CA ARG A 381 17.75 -28.64 -15.09
C ARG A 381 17.19 -27.47 -15.89
N PHE A 382 16.27 -26.72 -15.28
CA PHE A 382 15.80 -25.44 -15.80
C PHE A 382 16.65 -24.30 -15.25
N THR A 383 17.06 -23.36 -16.10
CA THR A 383 17.86 -22.19 -15.68
C THR A 383 17.23 -20.89 -16.17
N ILE A 384 17.07 -19.93 -15.27
CA ILE A 384 16.82 -18.53 -15.61
C ILE A 384 18.10 -17.76 -15.33
N GLN A 385 18.58 -16.97 -16.29
CA GLN A 385 19.78 -16.16 -16.13
C GLN A 385 19.77 -14.81 -16.85
N ASN A 386 20.60 -13.88 -16.35
CA ASN A 386 20.90 -12.58 -16.97
C ASN A 386 19.68 -11.71 -17.27
N SER A 387 18.57 -11.92 -16.56
CA SER A 387 17.26 -11.37 -16.91
C SER A 387 16.82 -10.24 -15.98
N ARG A 388 15.82 -9.48 -16.42
CA ARG A 388 15.25 -8.31 -15.72
C ARG A 388 13.74 -8.48 -15.62
N PHE A 389 13.19 -8.62 -14.42
CA PHE A 389 11.76 -8.81 -14.16
C PHE A 389 11.25 -7.64 -13.33
N LEU A 390 10.28 -6.90 -13.85
CA LEU A 390 9.84 -5.63 -13.30
C LEU A 390 8.31 -5.60 -13.25
N ASP A 391 7.72 -4.98 -12.23
CA ASP A 391 6.30 -4.61 -12.22
C ASP A 391 5.35 -5.80 -12.52
N MET A 392 5.52 -6.88 -11.76
CA MET A 392 4.63 -8.05 -11.81
C MET A 392 3.55 -7.93 -10.76
N THR A 393 2.34 -8.41 -11.04
CA THR A 393 1.24 -8.34 -10.06
C THR A 393 1.34 -9.39 -8.94
N ALA A 394 2.20 -10.40 -9.10
CA ALA A 394 2.50 -11.44 -8.12
C ALA A 394 4.02 -11.76 -8.14
N ASP A 395 4.40 -13.03 -8.04
CA ASP A 395 5.80 -13.45 -7.93
C ASP A 395 6.67 -13.01 -9.11
N GLY A 396 7.97 -12.87 -8.88
CA GLY A 396 8.93 -12.86 -9.97
C GLY A 396 9.09 -14.26 -10.57
N VAL A 397 9.57 -15.21 -9.77
CA VAL A 397 9.70 -16.61 -10.16
C VAL A 397 9.10 -17.50 -9.09
N ASN A 398 8.31 -18.50 -9.49
CA ASN A 398 7.91 -19.59 -8.63
C ASN A 398 8.25 -20.94 -9.27
N PHE A 399 9.15 -21.70 -8.62
CA PHE A 399 9.35 -23.11 -8.93
C PHE A 399 8.27 -23.93 -8.23
N HIS A 400 7.20 -24.24 -8.96
CA HIS A 400 6.03 -24.93 -8.43
C HIS A 400 6.08 -26.43 -8.72
N THR A 401 6.19 -27.20 -7.64
CA THR A 401 6.12 -28.66 -7.53
C THR A 401 7.03 -29.52 -8.43
N GLY A 402 7.80 -30.42 -7.81
CA GLY A 402 8.60 -31.42 -8.52
C GLY A 402 9.73 -30.85 -9.39
N VAL A 403 10.20 -29.64 -9.09
CA VAL A 403 11.31 -29.00 -9.81
C VAL A 403 12.65 -29.47 -9.23
N THR A 404 13.55 -29.96 -10.07
CA THR A 404 14.86 -30.47 -9.62
C THR A 404 16.04 -29.85 -10.36
N ASN A 405 17.20 -29.77 -9.69
CA ASN A 405 18.49 -29.36 -10.28
C ASN A 405 18.42 -28.04 -11.07
N SER A 406 17.57 -27.11 -10.60
CA SER A 406 17.20 -25.90 -11.35
C SER A 406 17.68 -24.64 -10.65
N ARG A 407 17.88 -23.57 -11.43
CA ARG A 407 18.60 -22.39 -10.97
C ARG A 407 17.99 -21.09 -11.48
N VAL A 408 17.98 -20.06 -10.62
CA VAL A 408 17.80 -18.67 -11.03
C VAL A 408 19.07 -17.92 -10.64
N THR A 409 19.76 -17.33 -11.62
CA THR A 409 21.02 -16.65 -11.38
C THR A 409 21.19 -15.36 -12.14
N ASN A 410 21.98 -14.42 -11.62
CA ASN A 410 22.27 -13.14 -12.29
C ASN A 410 20.99 -12.42 -12.78
N THR A 411 19.91 -12.50 -12.00
CA THR A 411 18.60 -11.96 -12.38
C THR A 411 18.23 -10.80 -11.47
N PHE A 412 17.80 -9.71 -12.10
CA PHE A 412 17.31 -8.52 -11.43
C PHE A 412 15.79 -8.57 -11.36
N VAL A 413 15.23 -8.42 -10.15
CA VAL A 413 13.79 -8.40 -9.90
C VAL A 413 13.45 -7.14 -9.11
N ARG A 414 12.52 -6.31 -9.60
CA ARG A 414 12.03 -5.13 -8.88
C ARG A 414 10.50 -5.09 -8.92
N ASN A 415 9.87 -4.65 -7.83
CA ASN A 415 8.43 -4.34 -7.80
C ASN A 415 7.53 -5.56 -8.11
N ALA A 416 7.86 -6.71 -7.52
CA ALA A 416 6.99 -7.90 -7.58
C ALA A 416 5.80 -7.72 -6.63
N GLY A 417 4.59 -8.13 -7.04
CA GLY A 417 3.38 -8.06 -6.22
C GLY A 417 3.25 -9.18 -5.17
N ASP A 418 4.23 -10.09 -5.11
CA ASP A 418 4.40 -11.14 -4.09
C ASP A 418 5.91 -11.47 -3.97
N ASP A 419 6.24 -12.70 -3.59
CA ASP A 419 7.59 -13.21 -3.48
C ASP A 419 8.44 -12.93 -4.73
N GLY A 420 9.59 -12.29 -4.56
CA GLY A 420 10.48 -12.02 -5.69
C GLY A 420 10.98 -13.32 -6.34
N LEU A 421 11.53 -14.23 -5.54
CA LEU A 421 11.92 -15.59 -5.96
C LEU A 421 11.44 -16.63 -4.96
N ALA A 422 10.57 -17.54 -5.40
CA ALA A 422 9.92 -18.55 -4.58
C ALA A 422 10.16 -19.97 -5.09
N SER A 423 10.11 -20.91 -4.15
CA SER A 423 9.98 -22.33 -4.44
C SER A 423 8.87 -22.93 -3.59
N TRP A 424 7.85 -23.51 -4.25
CA TRP A 424 6.72 -24.15 -3.60
C TRP A 424 6.53 -25.61 -4.06
N PRO A 425 7.02 -26.59 -3.30
CA PRO A 425 6.77 -28.01 -3.52
C PRO A 425 5.38 -28.42 -3.01
N GLN A 426 4.31 -28.04 -3.71
CA GLN A 426 2.93 -28.30 -3.27
C GLN A 426 2.64 -29.79 -3.03
N ASP A 427 3.07 -30.67 -3.92
CA ASP A 427 2.76 -32.11 -3.82
C ASP A 427 3.94 -33.02 -4.15
N LYS A 428 4.96 -32.51 -4.85
CA LYS A 428 6.21 -33.22 -5.15
C LYS A 428 7.40 -32.39 -4.68
N PRO A 429 8.46 -33.03 -4.16
CA PRO A 429 9.62 -32.32 -3.63
C PRO A 429 10.33 -31.51 -4.71
N ASN A 430 10.60 -30.24 -4.39
CA ASN A 430 11.60 -29.46 -5.11
C ASN A 430 12.97 -29.79 -4.49
N THR A 431 13.95 -30.16 -5.31
CA THR A 431 15.25 -30.66 -4.82
C THR A 431 16.43 -30.09 -5.60
N ASN A 432 17.51 -29.74 -4.90
CA ASN A 432 18.74 -29.21 -5.51
C ASN A 432 18.46 -27.94 -6.33
N ILE A 433 17.85 -26.95 -5.67
CA ILE A 433 17.52 -25.65 -6.27
C ILE A 433 18.57 -24.62 -5.87
N SER A 434 18.95 -23.75 -6.82
CA SER A 434 19.86 -22.63 -6.56
C SER A 434 19.23 -21.29 -6.93
N PHE A 435 19.18 -20.35 -5.99
CA PHE A 435 18.93 -18.93 -6.24
C PHE A 435 20.20 -18.16 -5.88
N ASP A 436 20.97 -17.73 -6.88
CA ASP A 436 22.26 -17.10 -6.61
C ASP A 436 22.66 -15.96 -7.53
N HIS A 437 23.41 -14.98 -7.00
CA HIS A 437 23.78 -13.75 -7.72
C HIS A 437 22.56 -12.97 -8.23
N ASN A 438 21.44 -12.98 -7.50
CA ASN A 438 20.25 -12.21 -7.88
C ASN A 438 20.16 -10.93 -7.05
N THR A 439 19.60 -9.88 -7.64
CA THR A 439 19.19 -8.68 -6.90
C THR A 439 17.67 -8.59 -6.95
N VAL A 440 17.03 -8.68 -5.79
CA VAL A 440 15.58 -8.65 -5.64
C VAL A 440 15.20 -7.47 -4.76
N VAL A 441 14.37 -6.56 -5.26
CA VAL A 441 14.12 -5.26 -4.64
C VAL A 441 12.61 -4.96 -4.63
N LEU A 442 12.11 -4.41 -3.53
CA LEU A 442 10.74 -3.90 -3.42
C LEU A 442 9.62 -4.91 -3.77
N PRO A 443 9.63 -6.17 -3.25
CA PRO A 443 8.41 -6.96 -3.30
C PRO A 443 7.34 -6.29 -2.43
N ILE A 444 6.18 -6.01 -3.02
CA ILE A 444 5.05 -5.30 -2.38
C ILE A 444 4.41 -6.15 -1.29
N LEU A 445 4.31 -7.46 -1.54
CA LEU A 445 3.85 -8.45 -0.57
C LEU A 445 4.92 -9.53 -0.40
N ALA A 446 4.97 -10.13 0.79
CA ALA A 446 5.79 -11.29 1.10
C ALA A 446 7.30 -11.00 1.03
N ASN A 447 8.09 -11.87 0.39
CA ASN A 447 9.54 -11.95 0.62
C ASN A 447 10.37 -11.55 -0.60
N ASN A 448 11.63 -11.17 -0.39
CA ASN A 448 12.56 -11.12 -1.52
C ASN A 448 12.83 -12.54 -2.04
N ILE A 449 13.26 -13.46 -1.17
CA ILE A 449 13.54 -14.86 -1.53
C ILE A 449 12.97 -15.83 -0.49
N VAL A 450 12.32 -16.89 -0.94
CA VAL A 450 11.72 -17.90 -0.08
C VAL A 450 11.84 -19.33 -0.60
N THR A 451 11.98 -20.28 0.33
CA THR A 451 11.71 -21.70 0.08
C THR A 451 10.62 -22.20 1.02
N TYR A 452 9.45 -22.53 0.46
CA TYR A 452 8.31 -23.10 1.19
C TYR A 452 8.43 -24.62 1.28
N GLY A 453 9.44 -25.10 1.99
CA GLY A 453 9.78 -26.52 2.05
C GLY A 453 10.97 -26.84 1.17
N GLY A 454 11.00 -28.06 0.64
CA GLY A 454 11.98 -28.52 -0.31
C GLY A 454 13.26 -29.06 0.33
N LYS A 455 14.09 -29.70 -0.50
CA LYS A 455 15.29 -30.41 -0.05
C LYS A 455 16.53 -29.91 -0.79
N ASP A 456 17.62 -29.70 -0.06
CA ASP A 456 18.92 -29.32 -0.63
C ASP A 456 18.85 -28.03 -1.47
N PHE A 457 18.95 -26.87 -0.81
CA PHE A 457 18.85 -25.55 -1.45
C PHE A 457 20.14 -24.75 -1.29
N THR A 458 20.48 -23.97 -2.32
CA THR A 458 21.53 -22.95 -2.27
C THR A 458 20.93 -21.58 -2.55
N ILE A 459 21.10 -20.64 -1.62
CA ILE A 459 20.66 -19.26 -1.72
C ILE A 459 21.89 -18.38 -1.47
N SER A 460 22.67 -18.06 -2.50
CA SER A 460 23.98 -17.41 -2.29
C SER A 460 24.24 -16.17 -3.12
N ASP A 461 25.07 -15.26 -2.60
CA ASP A 461 25.52 -14.09 -3.36
C ASP A 461 24.36 -13.17 -3.80
N ASN A 462 23.22 -13.20 -3.12
CA ASN A 462 22.07 -12.37 -3.49
C ASN A 462 22.09 -11.03 -2.74
N VAL A 463 21.45 -10.02 -3.35
CA VAL A 463 21.05 -8.78 -2.68
C VAL A 463 19.53 -8.76 -2.60
N MET A 464 19.01 -8.59 -1.39
CA MET A 464 17.59 -8.53 -1.07
C MET A 464 17.32 -7.18 -0.44
N SER A 465 16.48 -6.37 -1.08
CA SER A 465 16.25 -5.01 -0.60
C SER A 465 14.76 -4.71 -0.48
N ASP A 466 14.46 -3.93 0.55
CA ASP A 466 13.28 -3.10 0.61
C ASP A 466 11.90 -3.82 0.61
N THR A 467 11.72 -4.89 1.40
CA THR A 467 10.38 -5.50 1.54
C THR A 467 9.32 -4.54 2.11
N ILE A 468 8.09 -4.67 1.64
CA ILE A 468 7.01 -3.70 1.91
C ILE A 468 6.02 -4.21 2.96
N SER A 469 5.43 -5.40 2.78
CA SER A 469 4.43 -5.92 3.72
C SER A 469 4.47 -7.45 3.84
N ASN A 470 4.12 -7.98 5.01
CA ASN A 470 3.90 -9.40 5.30
C ASN A 470 5.08 -10.34 4.95
N GLY A 471 6.32 -9.83 4.94
CA GLY A 471 7.48 -10.68 4.74
C GLY A 471 8.83 -9.99 4.91
N GLY A 472 9.86 -10.82 4.77
CA GLY A 472 11.25 -10.50 5.03
C GLY A 472 12.13 -10.67 3.81
N GLY A 473 13.43 -10.44 3.97
CA GLY A 473 14.37 -10.67 2.87
C GLY A 473 14.47 -12.15 2.54
N LEU A 474 14.78 -12.97 3.55
CA LEU A 474 14.97 -14.41 3.38
C LEU A 474 14.02 -15.19 4.28
N HIS A 475 13.25 -16.10 3.67
CA HIS A 475 12.30 -16.96 4.37
C HIS A 475 12.59 -18.44 4.10
N ILE A 476 12.67 -19.26 5.16
CA ILE A 476 12.80 -20.71 5.06
C ILE A 476 11.69 -21.32 5.91
N ALA A 477 10.72 -22.00 5.27
CA ALA A 477 9.49 -22.35 5.98
C ALA A 477 8.72 -23.57 5.48
N ASN A 478 8.03 -24.24 6.40
CA ASN A 478 6.97 -25.21 6.12
C ASN A 478 5.59 -24.53 6.25
N ARG A 479 5.27 -23.58 5.36
CA ARG A 479 4.10 -22.67 5.57
C ARG A 479 2.96 -22.78 4.55
N TYR A 480 3.18 -23.39 3.37
CA TYR A 480 2.19 -23.36 2.28
C TYR A 480 1.44 -24.68 2.10
N PRO A 481 0.21 -24.68 1.55
CA PRO A 481 -0.56 -25.89 1.35
C PRO A 481 0.24 -27.00 0.67
N GLY A 482 0.12 -28.22 1.22
CA GLY A 482 0.77 -29.41 0.69
C GLY A 482 2.25 -29.59 1.08
N VAL A 483 2.87 -28.62 1.75
CA VAL A 483 4.23 -28.73 2.30
C VAL A 483 4.21 -29.54 3.61
N ASN A 484 4.68 -30.78 3.56
CA ASN A 484 4.82 -31.69 4.71
C ASN A 484 5.77 -32.86 4.42
N SER A 485 6.30 -33.45 5.48
CA SER A 485 7.24 -34.57 5.48
C SER A 485 6.64 -35.85 4.88
N GLY A 486 5.33 -36.07 5.03
CA GLY A 486 4.62 -37.22 4.47
C GLY A 486 4.68 -37.31 2.94
N LYS A 487 4.82 -36.17 2.26
CA LYS A 487 5.05 -36.08 0.80
C LYS A 487 6.51 -35.82 0.43
N GLY A 488 7.40 -35.72 1.41
CA GLY A 488 8.80 -35.31 1.22
C GLY A 488 8.97 -33.85 0.81
N THR A 489 7.92 -33.02 0.92
CA THR A 489 7.92 -31.64 0.43
C THR A 489 8.36 -30.61 1.47
N ALA A 490 8.45 -31.00 2.75
CA ALA A 490 8.96 -30.14 3.81
C ALA A 490 10.45 -29.83 3.70
N VAL A 491 10.90 -28.79 4.41
CA VAL A 491 12.31 -28.39 4.52
C VAL A 491 13.14 -29.58 5.02
N ALA A 492 14.07 -30.05 4.19
CA ALA A 492 14.92 -31.20 4.49
C ALA A 492 16.32 -31.07 3.87
N GLY A 493 17.23 -31.98 4.24
CA GLY A 493 18.59 -31.99 3.70
C GLY A 493 19.40 -30.78 4.17
N THR A 494 20.17 -30.16 3.26
CA THR A 494 20.97 -28.96 3.59
C THR A 494 20.44 -27.72 2.89
N ILE A 495 20.06 -26.70 3.65
CA ILE A 495 19.74 -25.37 3.12
C ILE A 495 20.96 -24.48 3.37
N THR A 496 21.65 -24.06 2.31
CA THR A 496 22.83 -23.18 2.39
C THR A 496 22.44 -21.79 1.95
N ALA A 497 22.46 -20.81 2.85
CA ALA A 497 22.29 -19.41 2.53
C ALA A 497 23.58 -18.62 2.83
N ALA A 498 24.37 -18.30 1.80
CA ALA A 498 25.73 -17.78 2.00
C ALA A 498 26.00 -16.48 1.24
N ARG A 499 26.74 -15.54 1.85
CA ARG A 499 27.15 -14.28 1.22
C ARG A 499 25.96 -13.47 0.67
N ASN A 500 24.85 -13.41 1.40
CA ASN A 500 23.72 -12.57 1.02
C ASN A 500 23.80 -11.21 1.70
N THR A 501 23.28 -10.16 1.06
CA THR A 501 23.09 -8.84 1.67
C THR A 501 21.62 -8.51 1.72
N LEU A 502 21.09 -8.25 2.90
CA LEU A 502 19.71 -7.87 3.15
C LEU A 502 19.69 -6.39 3.57
N ILE A 503 19.01 -5.54 2.83
CA ILE A 503 18.99 -4.09 3.04
C ILE A 503 17.55 -3.64 3.29
N ARG A 504 17.26 -3.08 4.46
CA ARG A 504 15.92 -2.55 4.80
C ARG A 504 14.78 -3.56 4.61
N THR A 505 15.06 -4.84 4.89
CA THR A 505 14.11 -5.94 4.78
C THR A 505 13.50 -6.31 6.13
N GLY A 506 12.38 -7.04 6.09
CA GLY A 506 11.56 -7.39 7.25
C GLY A 506 10.63 -6.23 7.59
N ASN A 507 9.34 -6.37 7.26
CA ASN A 507 8.35 -5.29 7.44
C ASN A 507 7.11 -5.77 8.23
N SER A 508 6.17 -4.86 8.47
CA SER A 508 4.90 -5.08 9.16
C SER A 508 4.15 -6.26 8.54
N ASP A 509 3.64 -7.17 9.38
CA ASP A 509 2.57 -8.08 9.00
C ASP A 509 1.24 -7.54 9.56
N PHE A 510 0.36 -7.11 8.66
CA PHE A 510 -0.93 -6.52 9.04
C PHE A 510 -1.95 -7.53 9.57
N ASN A 511 -1.74 -8.83 9.34
CA ASN A 511 -2.60 -9.86 9.93
C ASN A 511 -2.22 -10.11 11.39
N TRP A 512 -0.96 -9.89 11.75
CA TRP A 512 -0.44 -10.22 13.08
C TRP A 512 -0.16 -9.02 13.99
N ASN A 513 -0.19 -7.80 13.45
CA ASN A 513 0.08 -6.56 14.18
C ASN A 513 1.48 -6.51 14.83
N PHE A 514 2.45 -7.19 14.22
CA PHE A 514 3.89 -7.05 14.51
C PHE A 514 4.70 -7.22 13.23
N GLY A 515 5.98 -6.84 13.26
CA GLY A 515 6.87 -6.97 12.11
C GLY A 515 7.55 -8.33 11.98
N VAL A 516 7.79 -8.72 10.72
CA VAL A 516 8.58 -9.88 10.33
C VAL A 516 10.06 -9.51 10.28
N GLY A 517 10.94 -10.49 10.56
CA GLY A 517 12.37 -10.26 10.53
C GLY A 517 12.97 -10.24 9.11
N ALA A 518 14.16 -9.63 8.96
CA ALA A 518 14.91 -9.67 7.70
C ALA A 518 15.18 -11.12 7.25
N ILE A 519 15.59 -11.99 8.18
CA ILE A 519 15.61 -13.44 8.00
C ILE A 519 14.55 -14.04 8.93
N TRP A 520 13.71 -14.91 8.41
CA TRP A 520 12.68 -15.54 9.24
C TRP A 520 12.38 -16.99 8.88
N PHE A 521 11.87 -17.70 9.88
CA PHE A 521 11.57 -19.13 9.83
C PHE A 521 10.14 -19.38 10.30
N SER A 522 9.43 -20.24 9.57
CA SER A 522 8.07 -20.66 9.94
C SER A 522 7.90 -22.17 9.86
N GLY A 523 7.35 -22.76 10.91
CA GLY A 523 7.01 -24.19 11.00
C GLY A 523 5.50 -24.44 11.01
N LEU A 524 4.72 -23.61 10.31
CA LEU A 524 3.24 -23.58 10.41
C LEU A 524 2.57 -24.93 10.16
N ASN A 525 2.88 -25.60 9.05
CA ASN A 525 2.28 -26.89 8.71
C ASN A 525 2.85 -28.03 9.55
N GLU A 526 4.15 -27.97 9.80
CA GLU A 526 4.88 -28.87 10.69
C GLU A 526 6.25 -28.26 11.04
N ALA A 527 6.83 -28.77 12.13
CA ALA A 527 8.13 -28.31 12.60
C ALA A 527 9.23 -28.47 11.54
N VAL A 528 10.13 -27.50 11.47
CA VAL A 528 11.35 -27.59 10.64
C VAL A 528 12.41 -28.30 11.49
N GLN A 529 12.59 -29.60 11.28
CA GLN A 529 13.50 -30.44 12.05
C GLN A 529 14.26 -31.42 11.14
N GLY A 530 15.51 -31.73 11.49
CA GLY A 530 16.34 -32.68 10.74
C GLY A 530 17.01 -32.13 9.49
N ALA A 531 16.70 -30.88 9.10
CA ALA A 531 17.46 -30.14 8.09
C ALA A 531 18.69 -29.45 8.72
N ALA A 532 19.77 -29.31 7.93
CA ALA A 532 20.89 -28.45 8.27
C ALA A 532 20.73 -27.11 7.56
N ILE A 533 20.34 -26.07 8.30
CA ILE A 533 20.14 -24.71 7.78
C ILE A 533 21.38 -23.89 8.10
N LYS A 534 22.21 -23.64 7.09
CA LYS A 534 23.51 -22.96 7.23
C LYS A 534 23.44 -21.57 6.62
N ILE A 535 23.48 -20.56 7.48
CA ILE A 535 23.51 -19.15 7.07
C ILE A 535 24.92 -18.62 7.33
N SER A 536 25.62 -18.16 6.30
CA SER A 536 26.99 -17.68 6.48
C SER A 536 27.35 -16.42 5.71
N ASP A 537 28.26 -15.64 6.27
CA ASP A 537 28.86 -14.47 5.60
C ASP A 537 27.81 -13.45 5.14
N THR A 538 26.71 -13.31 5.89
CA THR A 538 25.53 -12.54 5.51
C THR A 538 25.54 -11.18 6.21
N ASP A 539 25.20 -10.13 5.46
CA ASP A 539 25.00 -8.79 6.00
C ASP A 539 23.50 -8.49 6.09
N ILE A 540 23.03 -8.08 7.26
CA ILE A 540 21.68 -7.56 7.49
C ILE A 540 21.86 -6.09 7.85
N LEU A 541 21.47 -5.21 6.94
CA LEU A 541 21.69 -3.78 6.99
C LEU A 541 20.34 -3.08 7.17
N ASP A 542 20.17 -2.43 8.32
CA ASP A 542 19.06 -1.54 8.63
C ASP A 542 17.68 -2.18 8.46
N SER A 543 17.48 -3.39 8.99
CA SER A 543 16.21 -4.11 8.92
C SER A 543 15.06 -3.27 9.50
N SER A 544 13.89 -3.28 8.85
CA SER A 544 12.78 -2.40 9.28
C SER A 544 12.16 -2.84 10.60
N TYR A 545 12.29 -4.11 10.98
CA TYR A 545 11.92 -4.65 12.29
C TYR A 545 13.04 -5.51 12.89
N ALA A 546 12.83 -6.81 13.08
CA ALA A 546 13.81 -7.69 13.69
C ALA A 546 14.82 -8.19 12.65
N ALA A 547 16.06 -8.49 13.03
CA ALA A 547 17.00 -9.10 12.09
C ALA A 547 16.68 -10.58 11.84
N ILE A 548 16.48 -11.36 12.91
CA ILE A 548 16.20 -12.81 12.85
C ILE A 548 14.88 -13.11 13.57
N HIS A 549 14.01 -13.91 12.96
CA HIS A 549 12.68 -14.20 13.50
C HIS A 549 12.28 -15.68 13.37
N SER A 550 11.74 -16.29 14.44
CA SER A 550 11.10 -17.63 14.39
C SER A 550 9.63 -17.57 14.80
N ILE A 551 8.74 -18.23 14.06
CA ILE A 551 7.30 -18.24 14.32
C ILE A 551 6.59 -19.55 13.88
N GLU A 552 5.34 -19.73 14.32
CA GLU A 552 4.33 -20.71 13.87
C GLU A 552 4.64 -22.20 14.06
N GLY A 553 5.87 -22.56 14.43
CA GLY A 553 6.23 -23.93 14.80
C GLY A 553 7.70 -24.07 15.19
N PRO A 554 8.10 -25.19 15.83
CA PRO A 554 9.48 -25.40 16.25
C PRO A 554 10.46 -25.46 15.07
N ILE A 555 11.61 -24.81 15.23
CA ILE A 555 12.70 -24.71 14.25
C ILE A 555 13.99 -25.22 14.90
N SER A 556 14.70 -26.14 14.24
CA SER A 556 16.01 -26.61 14.69
C SER A 556 16.99 -26.82 13.53
N GLY A 557 18.27 -27.03 13.86
CA GLY A 557 19.32 -27.27 12.86
C GLY A 557 19.86 -26.00 12.20
N VAL A 558 19.60 -24.83 12.79
CA VAL A 558 20.05 -23.53 12.27
C VAL A 558 21.46 -23.22 12.77
N GLU A 559 22.37 -22.90 11.86
CA GLU A 559 23.72 -22.41 12.15
C GLU A 559 23.96 -21.08 11.43
N LEU A 560 24.24 -20.02 12.19
CA LEU A 560 24.62 -18.71 11.68
C LEU A 560 26.10 -18.48 11.93
N THR A 561 26.87 -18.24 10.87
CA THR A 561 28.32 -18.03 10.94
C THR A 561 28.74 -16.77 10.21
N ASN A 562 29.50 -15.87 10.85
CA ASN A 562 29.95 -14.62 10.21
C ASN A 562 28.78 -13.74 9.72
N VAL A 563 27.75 -13.57 10.54
CA VAL A 563 26.60 -12.72 10.21
C VAL A 563 26.80 -11.36 10.85
N ASN A 564 26.70 -10.31 10.06
CA ASN A 564 26.77 -8.93 10.52
C ASN A 564 25.36 -8.33 10.51
N ILE A 565 24.91 -7.85 11.66
CA ILE A 565 23.66 -7.12 11.83
C ILE A 565 24.02 -5.67 12.13
N ASP A 566 23.84 -4.79 11.16
CA ASP A 566 24.07 -3.35 11.30
C ASP A 566 22.74 -2.63 11.16
N GLY A 567 22.02 -2.48 12.26
CA GLY A 567 20.70 -1.85 12.28
C GLY A 567 19.55 -2.87 12.28
N ALA A 568 18.71 -2.81 13.31
CA ALA A 568 17.42 -3.48 13.35
C ALA A 568 16.41 -2.58 14.05
N GLY A 569 15.28 -2.32 13.38
CA GLY A 569 14.22 -1.45 13.86
C GLY A 569 13.62 -1.86 15.20
N THR A 570 13.70 -3.14 15.55
CA THR A 570 13.28 -3.65 16.86
C THR A 570 14.39 -4.46 17.52
N TYR A 571 14.46 -5.75 17.22
CA TYR A 571 15.29 -6.73 17.92
C TYR A 571 16.35 -7.33 16.99
N ALA A 572 17.48 -7.76 17.53
CA ALA A 572 18.39 -8.64 16.78
C ALA A 572 17.74 -10.02 16.58
N ILE A 573 17.07 -10.55 17.60
CA ILE A 573 16.37 -11.83 17.55
C ILE A 573 14.97 -11.67 18.11
N GLN A 574 13.97 -12.10 17.35
CA GLN A 574 12.58 -12.21 17.75
C GLN A 574 12.19 -13.69 17.75
N ALA A 575 11.99 -14.29 18.93
CA ALA A 575 11.64 -15.70 19.06
C ALA A 575 10.19 -15.85 19.52
N GLN A 576 9.30 -16.21 18.60
CA GLN A 576 7.88 -16.48 18.87
C GLN A 576 7.53 -17.98 18.78
N SER A 577 8.43 -18.79 18.23
CA SER A 577 8.37 -20.25 18.31
C SER A 577 9.73 -20.83 18.70
N ASN A 578 9.73 -22.05 19.24
CA ASN A 578 10.95 -22.78 19.63
C ASN A 578 12.00 -22.69 18.54
N LEU A 579 13.20 -22.26 18.92
CA LEU A 579 14.32 -22.07 18.02
C LEU A 579 15.58 -22.67 18.65
N ALA A 580 16.14 -23.70 18.02
CA ALA A 580 17.46 -24.22 18.33
C ALA A 580 18.46 -23.79 17.26
N ALA A 581 19.32 -22.84 17.61
CA ALA A 581 20.26 -22.21 16.69
C ALA A 581 21.65 -22.06 17.29
N LYS A 582 22.68 -22.31 16.47
CA LYS A 582 24.08 -22.06 16.79
C LYS A 582 24.53 -20.76 16.15
N PHE A 583 25.17 -19.89 16.92
CA PHE A 583 25.69 -18.60 16.46
C PHE A 583 27.21 -18.58 16.60
N THR A 584 27.94 -18.28 15.52
CA THR A 584 29.40 -18.18 15.51
C THR A 584 29.82 -16.90 14.81
N ARG A 585 30.54 -16.01 15.49
CA ARG A 585 30.95 -14.71 14.93
C ARG A 585 29.77 -13.91 14.35
N VAL A 586 28.62 -13.95 15.03
CA VAL A 586 27.49 -13.08 14.73
C VAL A 586 27.66 -11.79 15.50
N THR A 587 27.80 -10.68 14.80
CA THR A 587 28.02 -9.36 15.39
C THR A 587 26.84 -8.47 15.12
N ALA A 588 26.41 -7.69 16.11
CA ALA A 588 25.30 -6.77 15.98
C ALA A 588 25.65 -5.39 16.52
N LYS A 589 25.18 -4.34 15.85
CA LYS A 589 25.20 -2.96 16.33
C LYS A 589 23.97 -2.22 15.82
N ASN A 590 23.72 -1.03 16.38
CA ASN A 590 22.59 -0.18 15.98
C ASN A 590 21.21 -0.86 16.14
N ILE A 591 21.06 -1.73 17.14
CA ILE A 591 19.78 -2.38 17.46
C ILE A 591 18.92 -1.42 18.29
N ALA A 592 17.68 -1.17 17.87
CA ALA A 592 16.79 -0.25 18.57
C ALA A 592 16.58 -0.65 20.03
N GLN A 593 16.31 -1.94 20.29
CA GLN A 593 16.16 -2.49 21.63
C GLN A 593 17.50 -2.96 22.23
N SER A 594 18.55 -2.12 22.13
CA SER A 594 19.94 -2.49 22.50
C SER A 594 20.17 -2.97 23.94
N SER A 595 19.32 -2.59 24.90
CA SER A 595 19.39 -3.09 26.28
C SER A 595 18.86 -4.52 26.44
N THR A 596 17.93 -4.93 25.58
CA THR A 596 17.30 -6.25 25.53
C THR A 596 17.11 -6.67 24.07
N PRO A 597 18.21 -6.92 23.34
CA PRO A 597 18.20 -7.12 21.88
C PRO A 597 17.50 -8.40 21.42
N ILE A 598 17.11 -9.28 22.37
CA ILE A 598 16.38 -10.51 22.10
C ILE A 598 14.98 -10.39 22.69
N HIS A 599 13.96 -10.53 21.85
CA HIS A 599 12.59 -10.76 22.28
C HIS A 599 12.36 -12.27 22.41
N ASN A 600 12.18 -12.76 23.64
CA ASN A 600 12.03 -14.18 23.96
C ASN A 600 10.85 -14.41 24.91
N CYS A 601 9.67 -14.68 24.35
CA CYS A 601 8.48 -15.07 25.11
C CYS A 601 8.30 -16.58 25.28
N ILE A 602 9.20 -17.38 24.70
CA ILE A 602 9.15 -18.85 24.71
C ILE A 602 10.04 -19.47 25.80
N GLY A 603 10.75 -18.64 26.57
CA GLY A 603 11.62 -19.05 27.66
C GLY A 603 12.71 -20.01 27.18
N ALA A 604 12.74 -21.22 27.77
CA ALA A 604 13.71 -22.26 27.43
C ALA A 604 13.55 -22.85 26.02
N GLY A 605 12.47 -22.49 25.30
CA GLY A 605 12.27 -22.83 23.90
C GLY A 605 13.28 -22.14 22.95
N LEU A 606 13.89 -21.03 23.38
CA LEU A 606 15.02 -20.40 22.68
C LEU A 606 16.33 -21.05 23.15
N GLN A 607 16.88 -21.93 22.32
CA GLN A 607 18.13 -22.64 22.57
C GLN A 607 19.24 -22.04 21.70
N ILE A 608 20.11 -21.25 22.33
CA ILE A 608 21.25 -20.62 21.68
C ILE A 608 22.51 -21.42 22.03
N ALA A 609 23.15 -21.99 21.02
CA ALA A 609 24.49 -22.55 21.13
C ALA A 609 25.52 -21.49 20.71
N ASP A 610 26.37 -21.06 21.63
CA ASP A 610 27.45 -20.10 21.34
C ASP A 610 28.67 -20.83 20.76
N GLY A 611 28.95 -20.59 19.47
CA GLY A 611 30.14 -21.07 18.78
C GLY A 611 31.37 -20.15 18.91
N GLY A 612 31.25 -19.04 19.63
CA GLY A 612 32.32 -18.07 19.89
C GLY A 612 32.33 -16.88 18.92
N GLY A 613 32.84 -15.74 19.39
CA GLY A 613 33.00 -14.50 18.61
C GLY A 613 31.72 -13.67 18.43
N ASN A 614 30.64 -14.01 19.13
CA ASN A 614 29.38 -13.27 19.08
C ASN A 614 29.47 -11.96 19.88
N SER A 615 28.85 -10.88 19.39
CA SER A 615 28.83 -9.60 20.12
C SER A 615 27.62 -8.72 19.77
N GLY A 616 27.19 -7.89 20.73
CA GLY A 616 26.22 -6.80 20.54
C GLY A 616 24.73 -7.18 20.50
N TRP A 617 24.40 -8.46 20.36
CA TRP A 617 23.02 -8.96 20.42
C TRP A 617 22.74 -9.90 21.60
N ASN A 618 23.77 -10.31 22.35
CA ASN A 618 23.69 -11.29 23.43
C ASN A 618 23.75 -10.68 24.83
N THR A 619 23.29 -9.43 24.99
CA THR A 619 23.42 -8.63 26.22
C THR A 619 22.20 -8.66 27.14
N GLY A 620 21.06 -9.18 26.68
CA GLY A 620 19.83 -9.24 27.46
C GLY A 620 18.65 -9.76 26.65
N GLN A 621 17.59 -10.19 27.34
CA GLN A 621 16.34 -10.66 26.72
C GLN A 621 15.13 -9.98 27.37
N THR A 622 14.03 -9.85 26.64
CA THR A 622 12.75 -9.32 27.14
C THR A 622 11.57 -10.14 26.63
N CYS A 623 10.47 -10.11 27.37
CA CYS A 623 9.14 -10.52 26.92
C CYS A 623 8.12 -9.63 27.62
N SER A 624 7.68 -8.57 26.95
CA SER A 624 6.72 -7.61 27.49
C SER A 624 5.29 -7.88 27.03
N GLY A 625 5.10 -8.71 25.99
CA GLY A 625 3.82 -8.83 25.28
C GLY A 625 3.42 -7.55 24.51
N VAL A 626 4.30 -6.54 24.47
CA VAL A 626 4.11 -5.26 23.79
C VAL A 626 5.15 -5.15 22.67
N TRP A 627 4.66 -5.00 21.45
CA TRP A 627 5.52 -4.81 20.28
C TRP A 627 5.96 -3.34 20.18
N PRO A 628 7.28 -3.05 20.23
CA PRO A 628 7.76 -1.68 20.07
C PRO A 628 7.53 -1.21 18.62
N ALA A 629 7.20 0.07 18.45
CA ALA A 629 7.30 0.71 17.15
C ALA A 629 8.76 0.65 16.66
N PRO A 630 8.99 0.40 15.36
CA PRO A 630 10.35 0.30 14.85
C PRO A 630 11.08 1.65 14.87
N VAL A 631 12.39 1.62 15.05
CA VAL A 631 13.28 2.79 14.96
C VAL A 631 14.36 2.53 13.92
N TRP A 632 14.25 3.17 12.76
CA TRP A 632 15.19 2.96 11.65
C TRP A 632 16.45 3.81 11.78
N THR A 633 17.56 3.27 11.27
CA THR A 633 18.89 3.86 11.47
C THR A 633 19.45 4.54 10.23
N ASN A 634 18.82 4.34 9.06
CA ASN A 634 19.07 5.05 7.79
C ASN A 634 20.57 5.36 7.55
N GLY A 635 21.44 4.36 7.65
CA GLY A 635 22.90 4.54 7.48
C GLY A 635 23.70 4.67 8.79
N GLY A 636 23.19 4.14 9.91
CA GLY A 636 23.96 3.97 11.15
C GLY A 636 23.90 5.15 12.13
N VAL A 637 23.00 6.11 11.91
CA VAL A 637 22.63 7.13 12.90
C VAL A 637 21.15 6.94 13.18
N PRO A 638 20.73 6.44 14.37
CA PRO A 638 19.32 6.32 14.70
C PRO A 638 18.61 7.65 14.46
N THR A 639 17.86 7.74 13.37
CA THR A 639 16.85 8.78 13.24
C THR A 639 15.76 8.27 14.17
N GLY A 640 15.71 8.83 15.38
CA GLY A 640 14.56 8.62 16.27
C GLY A 640 13.25 8.83 15.49
N PRO A 641 12.11 8.32 15.99
CA PRO A 641 10.85 8.33 15.24
C PRO A 641 10.66 9.70 14.60
N THR A 642 10.69 9.76 13.27
CA THR A 642 10.18 10.91 12.52
C THR A 642 8.70 10.91 12.79
N THR A 643 8.32 11.51 13.91
CA THR A 643 6.96 11.93 14.13
C THR A 643 6.63 12.85 12.95
N PRO A 644 5.62 12.54 12.13
CA PRO A 644 4.91 13.60 11.43
C PRO A 644 4.51 14.61 12.51
N PRO A 645 4.53 15.92 12.23
CA PRO A 645 4.34 16.93 13.26
C PRO A 645 3.06 16.63 14.05
N THR A 646 3.21 16.32 15.35
CA THR A 646 2.08 16.12 16.28
C THR A 646 1.51 17.45 16.77
N THR A 647 1.97 18.59 16.23
CA THR A 647 1.38 19.92 16.38
C THR A 647 1.59 20.76 15.10
N PRO A 648 0.56 21.45 14.57
CA PRO A 648 0.76 22.60 13.68
C PRO A 648 1.64 23.66 14.37
N PRO A 649 2.42 24.48 13.65
CA PRO A 649 3.33 25.45 14.25
C PRO A 649 2.59 26.39 15.23
N THR A 650 3.02 26.39 16.49
CA THR A 650 2.36 27.08 17.62
C THR A 650 2.85 28.50 17.89
N THR A 651 3.51 29.17 16.94
CA THR A 651 3.79 30.61 17.06
C THR A 651 3.48 31.36 15.77
N PRO A 652 2.47 32.26 15.79
CA PRO A 652 2.21 33.19 14.70
C PRO A 652 3.40 34.15 14.50
N PRO A 653 3.76 34.51 13.24
CA PRO A 653 4.59 35.68 12.99
C PRO A 653 3.84 36.91 13.51
N THR A 654 4.38 37.53 14.54
CA THR A 654 3.90 38.79 15.10
C THR A 654 4.40 39.94 14.24
N THR A 655 3.64 40.29 13.19
CA THR A 655 3.35 41.67 12.72
C THR A 655 2.73 41.64 11.30
N PRO A 656 1.54 42.24 11.09
CA PRO A 656 0.93 42.33 9.74
C PRO A 656 1.56 43.46 8.90
N PRO A 657 1.84 43.27 7.60
CA PRO A 657 1.95 44.38 6.67
C PRO A 657 0.55 44.88 6.29
N THR A 658 0.33 46.15 6.56
CA THR A 658 -0.84 46.95 6.22
C THR A 658 -0.85 47.30 4.73
N THR A 659 -1.69 46.62 3.93
CA THR A 659 -2.67 47.19 2.97
C THR A 659 -3.02 46.17 1.86
N PRO A 660 -4.29 46.07 1.43
CA PRO A 660 -4.71 45.09 0.42
C PRO A 660 -4.53 45.61 -1.02
N PRO A 661 -4.04 44.80 -1.98
CA PRO A 661 -4.28 45.03 -3.40
C PRO A 661 -5.62 44.42 -3.81
N THR A 662 -6.46 45.30 -4.30
CA THR A 662 -7.74 45.08 -4.98
C THR A 662 -7.53 44.47 -6.36
N THR A 663 -7.90 43.21 -6.56
CA THR A 663 -8.71 42.68 -7.70
C THR A 663 -8.69 41.13 -7.70
N PRO A 664 -9.85 40.44 -7.72
CA PRO A 664 -9.93 38.99 -7.88
C PRO A 664 -9.69 38.55 -9.34
N PRO A 665 -8.94 37.45 -9.62
CA PRO A 665 -9.04 36.72 -10.87
C PRO A 665 -10.24 35.76 -10.82
N THR A 666 -11.13 35.99 -11.76
CA THR A 666 -12.38 35.29 -12.04
C THR A 666 -12.15 34.03 -12.89
N THR A 667 -12.44 32.84 -12.34
CA THR A 667 -13.34 31.81 -12.91
C THR A 667 -13.47 30.63 -11.92
N PRO A 668 -14.69 30.32 -11.41
CA PRO A 668 -14.96 29.16 -10.55
C PRO A 668 -14.85 27.82 -11.30
N PRO A 669 -14.58 26.68 -10.60
CA PRO A 669 -14.81 25.36 -11.16
C PRO A 669 -16.29 25.22 -11.49
N THR A 670 -16.58 24.79 -12.72
CA THR A 670 -17.94 24.54 -13.21
C THR A 670 -18.66 23.49 -12.36
N THR A 671 -19.94 23.73 -12.11
CA THR A 671 -20.88 22.84 -11.40
C THR A 671 -20.77 21.38 -11.86
N PRO A 672 -20.70 20.39 -10.93
CA PRO A 672 -20.72 18.97 -11.26
C PRO A 672 -21.98 18.59 -12.07
N PRO A 673 -21.95 17.52 -12.89
CA PRO A 673 -22.87 17.34 -14.02
C PRO A 673 -24.37 17.19 -13.67
N ASN A 674 -24.73 17.11 -12.38
CA ASN A 674 -26.05 16.66 -11.92
C ASN A 674 -26.71 17.59 -10.88
N GLY A 675 -26.05 18.70 -10.50
CA GLY A 675 -26.54 19.60 -9.44
C GLY A 675 -26.24 19.17 -8.00
N ASN A 676 -25.57 18.03 -7.78
CA ASN A 676 -25.00 17.64 -6.49
C ASN A 676 -23.72 18.45 -6.22
N LEU A 677 -23.73 19.30 -5.20
CA LEU A 677 -22.62 20.16 -4.80
C LEU A 677 -21.49 19.42 -4.08
N ALA A 678 -21.76 18.21 -3.56
CA ALA A 678 -20.82 17.39 -2.80
C ALA A 678 -20.02 16.39 -3.65
N GLN A 679 -20.47 16.08 -4.87
CA GLN A 679 -19.80 15.06 -5.71
C GLN A 679 -18.35 15.45 -6.04
N GLY A 680 -17.41 14.56 -5.72
CA GLY A 680 -15.97 14.75 -5.89
C GLY A 680 -15.36 15.81 -4.96
N ARG A 681 -16.10 16.30 -3.96
CA ARG A 681 -15.59 17.27 -2.98
C ARG A 681 -14.80 16.58 -1.87
N PRO A 682 -13.84 17.28 -1.22
CA PRO A 682 -13.15 16.73 -0.06
C PRO A 682 -14.14 16.35 1.06
N ALA A 683 -14.05 15.11 1.52
CA ALA A 683 -14.81 14.59 2.64
C ALA A 683 -13.89 14.04 3.73
N THR A 684 -14.29 14.17 4.99
CA THR A 684 -13.56 13.69 6.17
C THR A 684 -14.54 13.03 7.13
N ALA A 685 -14.13 11.98 7.82
CA ALA A 685 -14.94 11.33 8.84
C ALA A 685 -14.19 11.22 10.17
N SER A 686 -14.93 11.01 11.27
CA SER A 686 -14.31 10.76 12.58
C SER A 686 -13.59 9.42 12.66
N SER A 687 -14.00 8.44 11.86
CA SER A 687 -13.28 7.19 11.65
C SER A 687 -13.79 6.50 10.38
N ALA A 688 -13.05 5.47 9.94
CA ALA A 688 -13.48 4.56 8.90
C ALA A 688 -12.93 3.16 9.22
N VAL A 689 -13.66 2.11 8.85
CA VAL A 689 -13.16 0.73 8.90
C VAL A 689 -12.86 0.26 7.50
N GLN A 690 -11.76 -0.48 7.38
CA GLN A 690 -11.32 -1.01 6.09
C GLN A 690 -11.39 0.10 5.05
N SER A 691 -11.82 -0.25 3.85
CA SER A 691 -11.95 0.59 2.68
C SER A 691 -12.99 1.66 2.73
N TYR A 692 -13.91 1.56 3.67
CA TYR A 692 -15.15 2.32 3.62
C TYR A 692 -14.92 3.75 4.15
N THR A 693 -14.12 4.52 3.41
CA THR A 693 -13.65 5.85 3.81
C THR A 693 -14.64 6.95 3.46
N ALA A 694 -14.42 8.15 4.01
CA ALA A 694 -15.31 9.29 3.84
C ALA A 694 -15.50 9.71 2.37
N SER A 695 -14.50 9.51 1.52
CA SER A 695 -14.55 9.85 0.09
C SER A 695 -15.53 8.99 -0.69
N ASN A 696 -15.77 7.75 -0.24
CA ASN A 696 -16.72 6.85 -0.91
C ASN A 696 -18.15 7.38 -0.84
N ALA A 697 -18.47 8.18 0.18
CA ALA A 697 -19.78 8.81 0.28
C ALA A 697 -19.96 10.01 -0.68
N VAL A 698 -18.98 10.40 -1.50
CA VAL A 698 -19.09 11.54 -2.41
C VAL A 698 -18.55 11.25 -3.81
N ASP A 699 -18.30 9.99 -4.14
CA ASP A 699 -17.65 9.59 -5.39
C ASP A 699 -18.65 9.44 -6.58
N GLY A 700 -19.96 9.44 -6.30
CA GLY A 700 -21.00 9.27 -7.31
C GLY A 700 -21.36 7.81 -7.57
N ASN A 701 -20.86 6.88 -6.77
CA ASN A 701 -21.05 5.44 -6.91
C ASN A 701 -21.78 4.86 -5.69
N ALA A 702 -23.09 4.62 -5.84
CA ALA A 702 -23.90 4.09 -4.76
C ALA A 702 -23.50 2.68 -4.27
N SER A 703 -22.61 1.95 -4.96
CA SER A 703 -22.12 0.62 -4.56
C SER A 703 -20.89 0.66 -3.66
N THR A 704 -20.16 1.77 -3.59
CA THR A 704 -19.12 2.03 -2.58
C THR A 704 -19.76 2.74 -1.40
N TYR A 705 -19.18 2.64 -0.20
CA TYR A 705 -19.72 3.34 0.97
C TYR A 705 -18.65 3.73 1.97
N TRP A 706 -18.94 4.76 2.74
CA TRP A 706 -18.28 5.05 4.00
C TRP A 706 -18.86 4.17 5.10
N GLU A 707 -18.02 3.59 5.95
CA GLU A 707 -18.40 2.88 7.18
C GLU A 707 -17.46 3.31 8.30
N SER A 708 -18.02 3.84 9.38
CA SER A 708 -17.23 4.20 10.56
C SER A 708 -16.74 2.99 11.36
N ASN A 709 -15.85 3.20 12.33
CA ASN A 709 -15.56 2.19 13.35
C ASN A 709 -16.82 1.64 14.00
N GLY A 710 -16.96 0.31 13.93
CA GLY A 710 -18.02 -0.42 14.58
C GLY A 710 -18.08 -0.11 16.07
N ASN A 711 -19.28 -0.04 16.63
CA ASN A 711 -19.56 0.21 18.02
C ASN A 711 -18.93 1.51 18.57
N SER A 712 -18.70 2.51 17.71
CA SER A 712 -18.00 3.74 18.11
C SER A 712 -18.84 5.01 17.95
N PHE A 713 -20.18 4.91 17.90
CA PHE A 713 -21.08 6.07 17.79
C PHE A 713 -20.90 7.09 18.96
N PRO A 714 -21.05 8.41 18.74
CA PRO A 714 -21.37 9.05 17.47
C PRO A 714 -20.21 9.03 16.48
N GLN A 715 -20.55 8.94 15.20
CA GLN A 715 -19.61 9.00 14.10
C GLN A 715 -20.03 10.10 13.14
N THR A 716 -19.06 10.85 12.64
CA THR A 716 -19.29 12.03 11.81
C THR A 716 -18.72 11.82 10.42
N LEU A 717 -19.41 12.36 9.42
CA LEU A 717 -18.98 12.42 8.03
C LEU A 717 -19.23 13.85 7.52
N THR A 718 -18.17 14.56 7.13
CA THR A 718 -18.17 16.00 6.78
C THR A 718 -17.69 16.21 5.36
N VAL A 719 -18.39 17.02 4.58
CA VAL A 719 -18.00 17.43 3.21
C VAL A 719 -17.72 18.94 3.17
N ASP A 720 -16.61 19.34 2.53
CA ASP A 720 -16.30 20.75 2.20
C ASP A 720 -16.78 21.10 0.79
N LEU A 721 -17.80 21.95 0.67
CA LEU A 721 -18.36 22.40 -0.61
C LEU A 721 -17.45 23.40 -1.36
N GLY A 722 -16.30 23.78 -0.79
CA GLY A 722 -15.28 24.67 -1.34
C GLY A 722 -15.56 26.15 -1.15
N ASP A 723 -16.83 26.57 -1.20
CA ASP A 723 -17.31 27.91 -0.85
C ASP A 723 -18.59 27.82 -0.03
N THR A 724 -18.98 28.91 0.64
CA THR A 724 -20.32 29.03 1.23
C THR A 724 -21.39 28.96 0.14
N LYS A 725 -22.30 27.99 0.26
CA LYS A 725 -23.45 27.80 -0.62
C LYS A 725 -24.73 27.76 0.20
N ARG A 726 -25.83 28.25 -0.37
CA ARG A 726 -27.16 28.13 0.23
C ARG A 726 -27.77 26.77 -0.11
N ILE A 727 -27.87 25.89 0.88
CA ILE A 727 -28.37 24.52 0.70
C ILE A 727 -29.68 24.33 1.46
N GLY A 728 -30.54 23.42 0.99
CA GLY A 728 -31.82 23.11 1.67
C GLY A 728 -32.19 21.62 1.67
N LYS A 729 -31.34 20.78 1.08
CA LYS A 729 -31.62 19.34 0.95
C LYS A 729 -30.32 18.55 0.87
N VAL A 730 -30.31 17.40 1.53
CA VAL A 730 -29.31 16.35 1.32
C VAL A 730 -30.01 15.05 0.91
N THR A 731 -29.39 14.28 0.03
CA THR A 731 -29.83 12.93 -0.31
C THR A 731 -28.75 11.97 0.15
N LEU A 732 -29.14 11.00 0.97
CA LEU A 732 -28.27 9.96 1.49
C LEU A 732 -28.63 8.63 0.82
N LYS A 733 -27.63 7.79 0.52
CA LYS A 733 -27.85 6.44 0.02
C LYS A 733 -27.08 5.42 0.85
N LEU A 734 -27.52 4.16 0.78
CA LEU A 734 -26.75 2.96 1.12
C LEU A 734 -26.57 2.09 -0.13
N PRO A 735 -25.69 1.07 -0.10
CA PRO A 735 -25.52 0.14 -1.21
C PRO A 735 -26.84 -0.42 -1.78
N PRO A 736 -26.91 -0.74 -3.08
CA PRO A 736 -28.15 -1.10 -3.76
C PRO A 736 -28.92 -2.28 -3.15
N SER A 737 -30.18 -2.43 -3.56
CA SER A 737 -31.17 -3.33 -2.97
C SER A 737 -30.80 -4.83 -2.97
N SER A 738 -29.88 -5.27 -3.83
CA SER A 738 -29.38 -6.65 -3.85
C SER A 738 -28.43 -6.94 -2.69
N ASP A 739 -27.80 -5.90 -2.14
CA ASP A 739 -26.65 -6.07 -1.27
C ASP A 739 -27.07 -5.88 0.19
N TRP A 740 -28.02 -4.99 0.48
CA TRP A 740 -28.28 -4.48 1.83
C TRP A 740 -29.76 -4.49 2.18
N ALA A 741 -30.14 -5.20 3.24
CA ALA A 741 -31.50 -5.22 3.78
C ALA A 741 -31.91 -3.89 4.43
N THR A 742 -33.23 -3.68 4.57
CA THR A 742 -33.84 -2.49 5.20
C THR A 742 -33.23 -2.19 6.56
N ARG A 743 -32.81 -0.94 6.77
CA ARG A 743 -32.26 -0.48 8.06
C ARG A 743 -32.58 0.98 8.32
N THR A 744 -32.40 1.39 9.56
CA THR A 744 -32.57 2.78 9.98
C THR A 744 -31.28 3.29 10.60
N GLU A 745 -30.72 4.36 10.05
CA GLU A 745 -29.62 5.10 10.69
C GLU A 745 -30.18 6.31 11.44
N THR A 746 -29.85 6.46 12.71
CA THR A 746 -30.20 7.65 13.50
C THR A 746 -29.11 8.69 13.31
N LEU A 747 -29.42 9.79 12.64
CA LEU A 747 -28.44 10.84 12.34
C LEU A 747 -29.03 12.24 12.34
N ALA A 748 -28.18 13.23 12.60
CA ALA A 748 -28.46 14.66 12.40
C ALA A 748 -27.68 15.22 11.21
N VAL A 749 -28.18 16.30 10.60
CA VAL A 749 -27.44 17.08 9.59
C VAL A 749 -27.08 18.43 10.22
N ILE A 750 -25.80 18.75 10.26
CA ILE A 750 -25.29 20.01 10.83
C ILE A 750 -24.39 20.72 9.82
N GLY A 751 -24.33 22.05 9.88
CA GLY A 751 -23.62 22.87 8.89
C GLY A 751 -22.75 23.94 9.55
N SER A 752 -21.73 24.38 8.82
CA SER A 752 -20.79 25.41 9.25
C SER A 752 -20.26 26.21 8.06
N THR A 753 -19.91 27.48 8.28
CA THR A 753 -19.19 28.30 7.29
C THR A 753 -17.67 28.20 7.43
N ASP A 754 -17.17 27.74 8.57
CA ASP A 754 -15.74 27.82 8.94
C ASP A 754 -15.14 26.51 9.49
N ASN A 755 -15.91 25.42 9.50
CA ASN A 755 -15.55 24.09 10.02
C ASN A 755 -15.33 24.03 11.54
N SER A 756 -15.70 25.07 12.29
CA SER A 756 -15.47 25.18 13.73
C SER A 756 -16.75 25.49 14.51
N ALA A 757 -17.56 26.44 14.05
CA ALA A 757 -18.87 26.76 14.61
C ALA A 757 -19.96 26.01 13.84
N TRP A 758 -20.74 25.16 14.51
CA TRP A 758 -21.73 24.30 13.88
C TRP A 758 -23.14 24.64 14.33
N SER A 759 -24.06 24.71 13.37
CA SER A 759 -25.50 24.84 13.61
C SER A 759 -26.23 23.63 13.07
N THR A 760 -27.24 23.15 13.80
CA THR A 760 -28.09 22.06 13.34
C THR A 760 -28.98 22.53 12.19
N LEU A 761 -28.84 21.88 11.04
CA LEU A 761 -29.72 22.09 9.89
C LEU A 761 -30.94 21.18 9.99
N ARG A 762 -30.75 19.94 10.44
CA ARG A 762 -31.82 18.99 10.75
C ARG A 762 -31.49 18.20 12.01
N ALA A 763 -32.42 18.20 12.96
CA ALA A 763 -32.26 17.48 14.23
C ALA A 763 -32.10 15.97 14.02
N SER A 764 -31.48 15.30 15.01
CA SER A 764 -31.26 13.86 14.96
C SER A 764 -32.58 13.09 14.90
N ALA A 765 -32.71 12.21 13.92
CA ALA A 765 -33.87 11.34 13.76
C ALA A 765 -33.46 10.03 13.09
N GLY A 766 -34.27 8.98 13.25
CA GLY A 766 -34.13 7.76 12.46
C GLY A 766 -34.42 8.03 10.99
N VAL A 767 -33.50 7.61 10.12
CA VAL A 767 -33.59 7.69 8.66
C VAL A 767 -33.59 6.28 8.12
N THR A 768 -34.74 5.84 7.61
CA THR A 768 -34.91 4.50 7.06
C THR A 768 -34.41 4.44 5.62
N PHE A 769 -33.56 3.46 5.35
CA PHE A 769 -33.11 3.07 4.02
C PHE A 769 -33.77 1.73 3.68
N ASP A 770 -34.70 1.78 2.72
CA ASP A 770 -35.48 0.63 2.29
C ASP A 770 -35.06 0.22 0.86
N PRO A 771 -34.64 -1.04 0.64
CA PRO A 771 -34.33 -1.59 -0.68
C PRO A 771 -35.46 -1.41 -1.69
N ALA A 772 -36.73 -1.44 -1.26
CA ALA A 772 -37.88 -1.21 -2.13
C ALA A 772 -37.93 0.22 -2.70
N SER A 773 -37.25 1.16 -2.05
CA SER A 773 -37.06 2.55 -2.48
C SER A 773 -35.65 2.84 -3.02
N GLY A 774 -34.86 1.79 -3.28
CA GLY A 774 -33.49 1.91 -3.76
C GLY A 774 -32.48 2.34 -2.69
N ASN A 775 -32.73 2.02 -1.42
CA ASN A 775 -31.84 2.36 -0.29
C ASN A 775 -31.44 3.85 -0.27
N THR A 776 -32.40 4.72 -0.61
CA THR A 776 -32.19 6.17 -0.74
C THR A 776 -33.10 6.92 0.22
N ALA A 777 -32.56 7.91 0.94
CA ALA A 777 -33.30 8.78 1.83
C ALA A 777 -33.03 10.25 1.52
N THR A 778 -34.07 11.04 1.31
CA THR A 778 -33.96 12.49 1.06
C THR A 778 -34.39 13.26 2.30
N LEU A 779 -33.52 14.16 2.77
CA LEU A 779 -33.74 14.97 3.96
C LEU A 779 -33.76 16.45 3.58
N THR A 780 -34.89 17.12 3.85
CA THR A 780 -35.05 18.57 3.66
C THR A 780 -34.98 19.31 4.99
N PHE A 781 -34.58 20.57 4.92
CA PHE A 781 -34.50 21.49 6.05
C PHE A 781 -34.59 22.96 5.59
N GLU A 782 -34.76 23.88 6.52
CA GLU A 782 -34.79 25.32 6.23
C GLU A 782 -33.47 25.77 5.57
N PRO A 783 -33.50 26.49 4.44
CA PRO A 783 -32.29 26.82 3.71
C PRO A 783 -31.28 27.64 4.53
N ALA A 784 -30.01 27.23 4.48
CA ALA A 784 -28.92 27.85 5.23
C ALA A 784 -27.65 28.00 4.38
N ASP A 785 -26.88 29.05 4.67
CA ASP A 785 -25.60 29.35 4.02
C ASP A 785 -24.46 28.65 4.77
N VAL A 786 -23.89 27.61 4.14
CA VAL A 786 -22.86 26.77 4.76
C VAL A 786 -21.80 26.39 3.73
N ARG A 787 -20.57 26.18 4.18
CA ARG A 787 -19.47 25.63 3.37
C ARG A 787 -19.22 24.17 3.71
N TYR A 788 -19.36 23.81 4.97
CA TYR A 788 -19.17 22.45 5.47
C TYR A 788 -20.50 21.87 5.89
N VAL A 789 -20.78 20.64 5.45
CA VAL A 789 -21.99 19.89 5.84
C VAL A 789 -21.55 18.59 6.48
N ARG A 790 -22.05 18.29 7.68
CA ARG A 790 -21.66 17.12 8.48
C ARG A 790 -22.89 16.29 8.87
N LEU A 791 -22.82 14.99 8.63
CA LEU A 791 -23.68 14.00 9.27
C LEU A 791 -23.11 13.66 10.64
N ASN A 792 -23.97 13.55 11.64
CA ASN A 792 -23.62 13.02 12.95
C ASN A 792 -24.49 11.80 13.22
N VAL A 793 -23.96 10.61 12.92
CA VAL A 793 -24.63 9.32 13.03
C VAL A 793 -24.47 8.78 14.44
N THR A 794 -25.58 8.46 15.09
CA THR A 794 -25.62 7.98 16.48
C THR A 794 -26.16 6.55 16.61
N GLY A 795 -26.58 5.92 15.51
CA GLY A 795 -26.98 4.53 15.51
C GLY A 795 -27.34 4.03 14.12
N ASN A 796 -27.31 2.71 13.92
CA ASN A 796 -27.72 2.02 12.70
C ASN A 796 -28.27 0.64 13.09
N THR A 797 -29.46 0.29 12.60
CA THR A 797 -30.14 -0.97 12.96
C THR A 797 -29.65 -2.18 12.16
N GLY A 798 -28.95 -1.96 11.04
CA GLY A 798 -28.47 -3.03 10.16
C GLY A 798 -27.04 -3.47 10.47
N TRP A 799 -26.23 -2.56 11.02
CA TRP A 799 -24.84 -2.80 11.39
C TRP A 799 -24.39 -1.79 12.44
N ALA A 800 -23.39 -2.12 13.27
CA ALA A 800 -23.00 -1.26 14.39
C ALA A 800 -22.09 -0.09 14.01
N ALA A 801 -22.23 0.47 12.80
CA ALA A 801 -21.43 1.58 12.29
C ALA A 801 -22.30 2.55 11.49
N GLY A 802 -21.89 3.82 11.39
CA GLY A 802 -22.52 4.75 10.45
C GLY A 802 -22.09 4.35 9.06
N GLN A 803 -23.05 4.18 8.14
CA GLN A 803 -22.78 3.74 6.78
C GLN A 803 -23.46 4.70 5.80
N ILE A 804 -22.76 5.19 4.79
CA ILE A 804 -23.33 6.07 3.75
C ILE A 804 -22.63 5.80 2.43
N SER A 805 -23.36 5.36 1.40
CA SER A 805 -22.83 5.18 0.05
C SER A 805 -22.79 6.46 -0.77
N GLU A 806 -23.76 7.35 -0.60
CA GLU A 806 -23.71 8.68 -1.21
C GLU A 806 -24.24 9.72 -0.23
N PHE A 807 -23.55 10.84 -0.14
CA PHE A 807 -23.85 12.04 0.63
C PHE A 807 -23.94 13.22 -0.34
N GLU A 808 -25.10 13.32 -0.98
CA GLU A 808 -25.37 14.34 -1.98
C GLU A 808 -25.92 15.61 -1.31
N VAL A 809 -25.42 16.78 -1.71
CA VAL A 809 -25.84 18.08 -1.19
C VAL A 809 -26.41 18.93 -2.32
N TYR A 810 -27.60 19.50 -2.15
CA TYR A 810 -28.28 20.27 -3.18
C TYR A 810 -28.58 21.70 -2.75
N ALA A 811 -28.40 22.64 -3.68
CA ALA A 811 -28.77 24.04 -3.51
C ALA A 811 -30.28 24.15 -3.20
N ALA A 812 -30.65 25.13 -2.37
CA ALA A 812 -32.05 25.52 -2.26
C ALA A 812 -32.51 26.19 -3.56
N ALA A 813 -33.76 25.99 -3.98
CA ALA A 813 -34.29 26.70 -5.14
C ALA A 813 -34.29 28.22 -4.87
N ASP A 814 -33.93 29.02 -5.88
CA ASP A 814 -33.90 30.49 -5.80
C ASP A 814 -35.33 31.05 -5.62
N GLY A 815 -35.80 31.04 -4.38
CA GLY A 815 -36.88 31.90 -3.92
C GLY A 815 -36.30 33.26 -3.56
N THR A 816 -36.92 34.33 -4.09
CA THR A 816 -36.58 35.72 -3.83
C THR A 816 -36.23 36.02 -2.36
N PRO A 817 -35.23 36.88 -2.07
CA PRO A 817 -34.93 37.29 -0.71
C PRO A 817 -36.14 38.05 -0.14
N THR A 818 -36.88 37.43 0.77
CA THR A 818 -37.90 38.11 1.54
C THR A 818 -37.24 38.87 2.68
N THR A 819 -37.46 40.18 2.66
CA THR A 819 -37.06 41.16 3.68
C THR A 819 -37.39 40.73 5.11
N PRO A 820 -36.58 41.16 6.10
CA PRO A 820 -36.72 40.77 7.50
C PRO A 820 -38.07 41.23 8.09
N PRO A 821 -38.87 40.33 8.70
CA PRO A 821 -40.01 40.74 9.51
C PRO A 821 -39.51 41.19 10.89
N THR A 822 -39.96 42.38 11.26
CA THR A 822 -39.81 43.04 12.54
C THR A 822 -40.19 42.17 13.75
N THR A 823 -39.39 42.34 14.81
CA THR A 823 -39.56 41.90 16.20
C THR A 823 -41.00 41.96 16.74
N PRO A 824 -41.50 40.88 17.37
CA PRO A 824 -42.41 40.95 18.51
C PRO A 824 -41.61 40.90 19.83
N ALA A 825 -42.08 41.67 20.81
CA ALA A 825 -41.49 41.96 22.12
C ALA A 825 -41.12 40.71 22.97
N PRO A 826 -40.20 40.85 23.94
CA PRO A 826 -39.62 39.73 24.67
C PRO A 826 -40.62 39.10 25.66
N THR A 827 -40.82 37.79 25.57
CA THR A 827 -41.41 36.98 26.64
C THR A 827 -40.30 36.38 27.50
N THR A 828 -40.35 36.68 28.79
CA THR A 828 -39.41 36.28 29.83
C THR A 828 -39.27 34.76 29.94
N THR A 829 -38.05 34.24 29.78
CA THR A 829 -37.69 32.88 30.24
C THR A 829 -37.76 32.84 31.77
N PRO A 830 -38.46 31.86 32.38
CA PRO A 830 -38.57 31.78 33.83
C PRO A 830 -37.22 31.39 34.45
N THR A 831 -36.85 32.10 35.51
CA THR A 831 -35.69 31.81 36.37
C THR A 831 -35.74 30.35 36.87
N PRO A 832 -34.64 29.59 36.83
CA PRO A 832 -34.62 28.21 37.33
C PRO A 832 -34.98 28.16 38.82
N THR A 833 -35.99 27.38 39.22
CA THR A 833 -36.26 27.13 40.64
C THR A 833 -35.33 26.05 41.20
N THR A 834 -34.60 26.39 42.25
CA THR A 834 -33.72 25.48 42.98
C THR A 834 -34.55 24.46 43.77
N PRO A 835 -34.46 23.15 43.46
CA PRO A 835 -35.12 22.12 44.26
C PRO A 835 -34.44 21.97 45.64
N PRO A 836 -35.14 21.46 46.67
CA PRO A 836 -34.57 21.31 48.01
C PRO A 836 -33.27 20.48 48.00
N ALA A 837 -32.28 20.91 48.79
CA ALA A 837 -30.98 20.24 48.89
C ALA A 837 -31.15 18.75 49.26
N GLY A 838 -30.46 17.86 48.54
CA GLY A 838 -30.54 16.41 48.75
C GLY A 838 -31.69 15.68 48.03
N THR A 839 -32.46 16.35 47.18
CA THR A 839 -33.51 15.70 46.37
C THR A 839 -32.91 14.97 45.17
N ASN A 840 -33.23 13.69 44.98
CA ASN A 840 -32.92 12.96 43.73
C ASN A 840 -33.82 13.47 42.60
N LEU A 841 -33.21 14.15 41.63
CA LEU A 841 -33.88 14.79 40.50
C LEU A 841 -34.33 13.78 39.42
N ALA A 842 -33.79 12.57 39.43
CA ALA A 842 -34.05 11.51 38.45
C ALA A 842 -35.16 10.54 38.91
N GLN A 843 -35.52 10.51 40.18
CA GLN A 843 -36.51 9.56 40.69
C GLN A 843 -37.90 9.78 40.05
N GLY A 844 -38.50 8.71 39.55
CA GLY A 844 -39.79 8.70 38.86
C GLY A 844 -39.79 9.42 37.51
N LYS A 845 -38.62 9.74 36.95
CA LYS A 845 -38.50 10.41 35.65
C LYS A 845 -38.51 9.41 34.51
N SER A 846 -38.87 9.88 33.32
CA SER A 846 -38.85 9.02 32.14
C SER A 846 -37.41 8.68 31.76
N ALA A 847 -37.16 7.39 31.60
CA ALA A 847 -35.89 6.85 31.12
C ALA A 847 -36.06 6.07 29.81
N THR A 848 -35.08 6.16 28.93
CA THR A 848 -35.01 5.45 27.65
C THR A 848 -33.64 4.80 27.48
N ASP A 849 -33.58 3.61 26.92
CA ASP A 849 -32.34 2.89 26.64
C ASP A 849 -32.07 2.72 25.14
N THR A 850 -30.85 2.34 24.79
CA THR A 850 -30.50 1.91 23.43
C THR A 850 -31.06 0.53 23.12
N THR A 851 -30.95 -0.40 24.07
CA THR A 851 -31.59 -1.70 24.05
C THR A 851 -31.80 -2.18 25.49
N HIS A 852 -32.65 -3.20 25.67
CA HIS A 852 -32.67 -4.00 26.87
C HIS A 852 -33.01 -5.45 26.55
N THR A 853 -32.60 -6.36 27.44
CA THR A 853 -32.97 -7.76 27.38
C THR A 853 -34.09 -8.08 28.36
N GLN A 854 -35.03 -8.92 27.93
CA GLN A 854 -36.14 -9.41 28.75
C GLN A 854 -36.92 -8.27 29.42
N GLY A 855 -37.18 -8.35 30.73
CA GLY A 855 -37.90 -7.34 31.51
C GLY A 855 -37.03 -6.26 32.16
N TYR A 856 -35.73 -6.19 31.83
CA TYR A 856 -34.77 -5.28 32.47
C TYR A 856 -34.72 -3.91 31.75
N VAL A 857 -35.84 -3.20 31.79
CA VAL A 857 -36.10 -1.98 31.01
C VAL A 857 -35.46 -0.71 31.60
N ALA A 858 -35.25 0.33 30.78
CA ALA A 858 -34.72 1.63 31.21
C ALA A 858 -35.45 2.24 32.41
N ALA A 859 -36.78 2.10 32.49
CA ALA A 859 -37.57 2.70 33.57
C ALA A 859 -37.11 2.27 34.97
N ASN A 860 -36.50 1.08 35.07
CA ASN A 860 -35.95 0.56 36.32
C ASN A 860 -34.85 1.45 36.90
N VAL A 861 -34.10 2.22 36.08
CA VAL A 861 -33.02 3.09 36.59
C VAL A 861 -33.49 4.31 37.37
N THR A 862 -34.81 4.53 37.44
CA THR A 862 -35.42 5.71 38.07
C THR A 862 -36.58 5.34 38.99
N ASP A 863 -36.87 4.05 39.19
CA ASP A 863 -38.05 3.59 39.90
C ASP A 863 -37.91 3.65 41.44
N GLY A 864 -36.69 3.88 41.94
CA GLY A 864 -36.38 3.97 43.36
C GLY A 864 -36.21 2.60 44.03
N ASN A 865 -36.10 1.52 43.24
CA ASN A 865 -35.96 0.15 43.70
C ASN A 865 -34.60 -0.43 43.27
N SER A 866 -33.62 -0.45 44.18
CA SER A 866 -32.31 -1.02 43.90
C SER A 866 -32.28 -2.55 43.64
N GLY A 867 -33.42 -3.23 43.72
CA GLY A 867 -33.57 -4.65 43.37
C GLY A 867 -33.98 -4.89 41.91
N SER A 868 -34.55 -3.90 41.22
CA SER A 868 -34.76 -3.92 39.77
C SER A 868 -33.53 -3.33 39.07
N TYR A 869 -33.37 -3.63 37.78
CA TYR A 869 -32.27 -3.06 37.00
C TYR A 869 -32.61 -2.99 35.53
N TRP A 870 -31.96 -2.06 34.85
CA TRP A 870 -31.82 -2.06 33.41
C TRP A 870 -30.62 -2.92 33.01
N GLU A 871 -30.78 -3.75 31.99
CA GLU A 871 -29.71 -4.51 31.35
C GLU A 871 -29.86 -4.41 29.83
N SER A 872 -28.83 -3.89 29.18
CA SER A 872 -28.77 -3.83 27.72
C SER A 872 -28.64 -5.22 27.09
N ASN A 873 -28.80 -5.33 25.77
CA ASN A 873 -28.44 -6.57 25.08
C ASN A 873 -26.96 -6.95 25.32
N ASN A 874 -26.73 -8.26 25.43
CA ASN A 874 -25.40 -8.83 25.68
C ASN A 874 -24.49 -8.68 24.46
N ASN A 875 -23.19 -8.46 24.73
CA ASN A 875 -22.11 -8.27 23.75
C ASN A 875 -22.35 -7.11 22.77
N ALA A 876 -23.20 -6.14 23.14
CA ALA A 876 -23.63 -5.06 22.26
C ALA A 876 -23.12 -3.67 22.69
N PHE A 877 -22.05 -3.59 23.49
CA PHE A 877 -21.46 -2.30 23.86
C PHE A 877 -21.06 -1.49 22.61
N PRO A 878 -21.17 -0.14 22.64
CA PRO A 878 -21.65 0.68 23.74
C PRO A 878 -23.17 0.65 23.86
N GLN A 879 -23.66 0.71 25.09
CA GLN A 879 -25.09 0.77 25.39
C GLN A 879 -25.34 1.92 26.34
N SER A 880 -26.49 2.58 26.23
CA SER A 880 -26.79 3.77 27.01
C SER A 880 -28.19 3.77 27.59
N VAL A 881 -28.31 4.43 28.73
CA VAL A 881 -29.59 4.78 29.34
C VAL A 881 -29.63 6.30 29.56
N THR A 882 -30.74 6.91 29.19
CA THR A 882 -30.96 8.36 29.21
C THR A 882 -32.16 8.70 30.09
N VAL A 883 -32.00 9.63 31.02
CA VAL A 883 -33.07 10.14 31.90
C VAL A 883 -33.41 11.58 31.54
N ASP A 884 -34.69 11.88 31.30
CA ASP A 884 -35.21 13.26 31.18
C ASP A 884 -35.68 13.76 32.56
N LEU A 885 -34.96 14.72 33.15
CA LEU A 885 -35.31 15.34 34.44
C LEU A 885 -36.63 16.17 34.37
N GLY A 886 -37.15 16.41 33.16
CA GLY A 886 -38.39 17.11 32.85
C GLY A 886 -38.23 18.63 32.73
N ALA A 887 -37.14 19.18 33.25
CA ALA A 887 -36.72 20.58 33.10
C ALA A 887 -35.20 20.69 33.27
N THR A 888 -34.60 21.76 32.75
CA THR A 888 -33.18 22.04 32.96
C THR A 888 -32.90 22.29 34.45
N ARG A 889 -32.01 21.50 35.04
CA ARG A 889 -31.56 21.59 36.44
C ARG A 889 -30.04 21.63 36.48
N THR A 890 -29.47 22.38 37.41
CA THR A 890 -28.03 22.28 37.69
C THR A 890 -27.77 20.97 38.41
N VAL A 891 -26.98 20.09 37.81
CA VAL A 891 -26.59 18.80 38.39
C VAL A 891 -25.09 18.84 38.69
N GLY A 892 -24.72 18.49 39.92
CA GLY A 892 -23.32 18.48 40.37
C GLY A 892 -22.78 17.07 40.66
N ARG A 893 -23.66 16.08 40.85
CA ARG A 893 -23.25 14.72 41.21
C ARG A 893 -24.29 13.68 40.83
N LEU A 894 -23.83 12.52 40.39
CA LEU A 894 -24.64 11.32 40.21
C LEU A 894 -24.27 10.26 41.25
N VAL A 895 -25.26 9.50 41.70
CA VAL A 895 -25.07 8.27 42.47
C VAL A 895 -25.67 7.12 41.66
N LEU A 896 -24.81 6.18 41.28
CA LEU A 896 -25.14 5.04 40.42
C LEU A 896 -25.15 3.78 41.28
N LYS A 897 -26.16 2.92 41.13
CA LYS A 897 -26.28 1.69 41.93
C LYS A 897 -26.49 0.45 41.08
N LEU A 898 -26.08 -0.70 41.63
CA LEU A 898 -26.43 -2.04 41.18
C LEU A 898 -27.09 -2.81 42.34
N PRO A 899 -27.73 -3.98 42.12
CA PRO A 899 -28.33 -4.74 43.20
C PRO A 899 -27.27 -5.13 44.24
N ALA A 900 -27.54 -4.87 45.53
CA ALA A 900 -26.54 -5.02 46.59
C ALA A 900 -25.95 -6.44 46.74
N THR A 901 -26.72 -7.46 46.31
CA THR A 901 -26.32 -8.88 46.35
C THR A 901 -25.40 -9.31 45.20
N TRP A 902 -25.14 -8.44 44.23
CA TRP A 902 -24.29 -8.75 43.08
C TRP A 902 -22.80 -8.70 43.45
N GLY A 903 -22.03 -9.64 42.91
CA GLY A 903 -20.57 -9.67 43.07
C GLY A 903 -19.88 -8.44 42.47
N THR A 904 -18.71 -8.12 43.02
CA THR A 904 -17.89 -6.95 42.64
C THR A 904 -17.63 -6.92 41.14
N ARG A 905 -17.82 -5.76 40.50
CA ARG A 905 -17.56 -5.58 39.06
C ARG A 905 -17.12 -4.16 38.72
N VAL A 906 -16.43 -4.03 37.59
CA VAL A 906 -16.03 -2.74 37.04
C VAL A 906 -16.87 -2.46 35.80
N GLN A 907 -17.53 -1.31 35.74
CA GLN A 907 -18.18 -0.82 34.54
C GLN A 907 -17.48 0.43 34.01
N THR A 908 -17.17 0.44 32.72
CA THR A 908 -16.57 1.59 32.03
C THR A 908 -17.68 2.42 31.41
N LEU A 909 -17.84 3.67 31.84
CA LEU A 909 -18.90 4.55 31.33
C LEU A 909 -18.48 6.02 31.25
N SER A 910 -19.18 6.77 30.39
CA SER A 910 -19.13 8.23 30.31
C SER A 910 -20.49 8.85 30.67
N VAL A 911 -20.49 10.14 31.04
CA VAL A 911 -21.71 10.91 31.35
C VAL A 911 -21.85 12.06 30.37
N LEU A 912 -23.00 12.11 29.69
CA LEU A 912 -23.36 13.20 28.78
C LEU A 912 -24.58 13.96 29.30
N GLY A 913 -24.62 15.26 29.01
CA GLY A 913 -25.66 16.19 29.42
C GLY A 913 -26.20 16.97 28.23
N SER A 914 -27.51 17.18 28.22
CA SER A 914 -28.20 17.98 27.22
C SER A 914 -29.32 18.80 27.84
N THR A 915 -29.57 20.01 27.35
CA THR A 915 -30.74 20.82 27.76
C THR A 915 -31.98 20.55 26.91
N ASP A 916 -31.81 19.97 25.72
CA ASP A 916 -32.87 19.81 24.70
C ASP A 916 -33.06 18.35 24.23
N GLY A 917 -32.22 17.43 24.69
CA GLY A 917 -32.25 16.01 24.33
C GLY A 917 -31.62 15.71 22.97
N ALA A 918 -31.17 16.74 22.24
CA ALA A 918 -30.65 16.64 20.88
C ALA A 918 -29.16 17.02 20.80
N ALA A 919 -28.75 18.12 21.43
CA ALA A 919 -27.37 18.57 21.52
C ALA A 919 -26.75 18.08 22.83
N TRP A 920 -25.73 17.23 22.73
CA TRP A 920 -25.11 16.57 23.87
C TRP A 920 -23.69 17.09 24.10
N SER A 921 -23.36 17.30 25.38
CA SER A 921 -22.02 17.65 25.84
C SER A 921 -21.51 16.59 26.81
N THR A 922 -20.22 16.27 26.74
CA THR A 922 -19.61 15.33 27.69
C THR A 922 -19.40 16.03 29.03
N LEU A 923 -20.16 15.62 30.05
CA LEU A 923 -20.00 16.12 31.43
C LEU A 923 -18.89 15.36 32.18
N LYS A 924 -18.69 14.08 31.83
CA LYS A 924 -17.60 13.25 32.34
C LYS A 924 -17.12 12.30 31.25
N ALA A 925 -15.82 12.37 30.95
CA ALA A 925 -15.17 11.45 30.02
C ALA A 925 -15.26 9.99 30.49
N SER A 926 -15.09 9.05 29.57
CA SER A 926 -15.17 7.61 29.87
C SER A 926 -14.14 7.20 30.90
N ALA A 927 -14.58 6.48 31.94
CA ALA A 927 -13.72 5.96 32.99
C ALA A 927 -14.28 4.66 33.55
N ALA A 928 -13.39 3.84 34.11
CA ALA A 928 -13.73 2.61 34.80
C ALA A 928 -14.20 2.90 36.23
N TYR A 929 -15.35 2.37 36.62
CA TYR A 929 -15.93 2.52 37.96
C TYR A 929 -16.18 1.16 38.61
N THR A 930 -15.58 0.95 39.78
CA THR A 930 -15.69 -0.30 40.54
C THR A 930 -16.91 -0.25 41.47
N PHE A 931 -17.86 -1.14 41.24
CA PHE A 931 -18.99 -1.44 42.13
C PHE A 931 -18.60 -2.61 43.03
N THR A 932 -18.35 -2.32 44.30
CA THR A 932 -17.89 -3.31 45.28
C THR A 932 -19.07 -4.00 45.96
N GLU A 933 -19.04 -5.33 45.98
CA GLU A 933 -20.05 -6.20 46.60
C GLU A 933 -20.46 -5.74 48.00
N GLY A 934 -21.76 -5.85 48.31
CA GLY A 934 -22.37 -5.34 49.54
C GLY A 934 -22.74 -3.86 49.50
N SER A 935 -21.96 -3.01 48.80
CA SER A 935 -22.26 -1.58 48.64
C SER A 935 -22.85 -1.23 47.27
N ASN A 936 -22.30 -1.82 46.20
CA ASN A 936 -22.68 -1.66 44.80
C ASN A 936 -23.16 -0.25 44.41
N THR A 937 -22.46 0.76 44.91
CA THR A 937 -22.79 2.17 44.71
C THR A 937 -21.53 2.92 44.31
N VAL A 938 -21.64 3.71 43.24
CA VAL A 938 -20.57 4.58 42.75
C VAL A 938 -21.09 6.01 42.68
N THR A 939 -20.28 6.96 43.16
CA THR A 939 -20.58 8.38 43.04
C THR A 939 -19.73 9.00 41.93
N VAL A 940 -20.37 9.68 40.96
CA VAL A 940 -19.70 10.41 39.88
C VAL A 940 -19.87 11.90 40.12
N THR A 941 -18.78 12.61 40.35
CA THR A 941 -18.79 14.08 40.50
C THR A 941 -18.73 14.73 39.13
N LEU A 942 -19.60 15.72 38.91
CA LEU A 942 -19.73 16.45 37.65
C LEU A 942 -19.39 17.93 37.85
N PRO A 943 -18.89 18.63 36.82
CA PRO A 943 -18.91 20.08 36.81
C PRO A 943 -20.37 20.55 36.89
N ALA A 944 -20.69 21.49 37.79
CA ALA A 944 -22.06 21.99 37.98
C ALA A 944 -22.61 22.56 36.66
N SER A 945 -23.51 21.81 36.03
CA SER A 945 -23.95 22.08 34.66
C SER A 945 -25.47 22.06 34.57
N GLY A 946 -26.06 23.03 33.87
CA GLY A 946 -27.50 23.07 33.60
C GLY A 946 -27.88 22.02 32.56
N VAL A 947 -28.54 20.94 32.98
CA VAL A 947 -28.91 19.82 32.12
C VAL A 947 -30.35 19.39 32.37
N ARG A 948 -31.05 19.01 31.31
CA ARG A 948 -32.38 18.41 31.38
C ARG A 948 -32.31 16.90 31.15
N HIS A 949 -31.47 16.46 30.24
CA HIS A 949 -31.29 15.05 29.92
C HIS A 949 -29.89 14.60 30.32
N LEU A 950 -29.82 13.47 31.02
CA LEU A 950 -28.59 12.81 31.45
C LEU A 950 -28.48 11.46 30.77
N ARG A 951 -27.37 11.21 30.07
CA ARG A 951 -27.09 9.92 29.41
C ARG A 951 -25.83 9.29 29.98
N LEU A 952 -25.94 8.03 30.40
CA LEU A 952 -24.80 7.18 30.73
C LEU A 952 -24.53 6.25 29.55
N THR A 953 -23.31 6.27 29.02
CA THR A 953 -22.89 5.37 27.93
C THR A 953 -21.86 4.40 28.47
N PHE A 954 -22.21 3.11 28.52
CA PHE A 954 -21.38 2.01 29.01
C PHE A 954 -20.63 1.36 27.86
N THR A 955 -19.32 1.14 28.01
CA THR A 955 -18.43 0.53 27.00
C THR A 955 -17.74 -0.74 27.51
N GLY A 956 -18.01 -1.16 28.75
CA GLY A 956 -17.47 -2.40 29.29
C GLY A 956 -18.04 -2.70 30.68
N ASN A 957 -18.12 -3.98 31.03
CA ASN A 957 -18.56 -4.48 32.33
C ASN A 957 -17.88 -5.83 32.58
N THR A 958 -17.16 -5.97 33.70
CA THR A 958 -16.41 -7.19 34.02
C THR A 958 -17.27 -8.31 34.61
N GLY A 959 -18.51 -8.00 35.04
CA GLY A 959 -19.41 -8.97 35.65
C GLY A 959 -20.37 -9.64 34.67
N TRP A 960 -20.67 -8.99 33.55
CA TRP A 960 -21.58 -9.47 32.50
C TRP A 960 -21.35 -8.66 31.22
N PRO A 961 -21.51 -9.20 30.00
CA PRO A 961 -21.21 -8.47 28.77
C PRO A 961 -22.32 -7.48 28.36
N ALA A 962 -22.89 -6.72 29.30
CA ALA A 962 -23.95 -5.74 29.05
C ALA A 962 -23.81 -4.52 29.98
N GLY A 963 -24.36 -3.38 29.56
CA GLY A 963 -24.55 -2.23 30.44
C GLY A 963 -25.64 -2.57 31.45
N GLN A 964 -25.35 -2.42 32.74
CA GLN A 964 -26.29 -2.74 33.80
C GLN A 964 -26.39 -1.59 34.78
N LEU A 965 -27.59 -1.21 35.20
CA LEU A 965 -27.79 -0.17 36.20
C LEU A 965 -29.13 -0.35 36.94
N SER A 966 -29.09 -0.33 38.27
CA SER A 966 -30.31 -0.34 39.09
C SER A 966 -30.85 1.04 39.34
N GLU A 967 -30.00 2.01 39.67
CA GLU A 967 -30.46 3.38 39.90
C GLU A 967 -29.48 4.40 39.32
N LEU A 968 -30.03 5.44 38.70
CA LEU A 968 -29.36 6.68 38.37
C LEU A 968 -30.00 7.77 39.24
N GLU A 969 -29.30 8.17 40.29
CA GLU A 969 -29.71 9.30 41.12
C GLU A 969 -28.94 10.56 40.72
N ALA A 970 -29.65 11.66 40.49
CA ALA A 970 -29.06 12.94 40.11
C ALA A 970 -29.30 13.99 41.20
N TYR A 971 -28.25 14.65 41.67
CA TYR A 971 -28.34 15.65 42.72
C TYR A 971 -27.78 17.00 42.26
N GLY A 972 -28.43 18.07 42.73
CA GLY A 972 -27.90 19.44 42.57
C GLY A 972 -26.54 19.62 43.24
N SER A 973 -25.81 20.64 42.81
CA SER A 973 -24.54 21.07 43.41
C SER A 973 -24.71 21.78 44.74
#